data_AF-A0A1M7H659-F1
#
_entry.id   AF-A0A1M7H659-F1
#
_cell.length_a   1.000
_cell.length_b   1.000
_cell.length_c   1.000
_cell.angle_alpha   90.00
_cell.angle_beta   90.00
_cell.angle_gamma   90.00
#
_symmetry.space_group_name_H-M   'P 1'
#
loop_
_entity.id
_entity.type
_entity.pdbx_description
1 polymer ?
#
loop_
_entity_poly.entity_id
_entity_poly.type
_entity_poly.pdbx_seq_one_letter_code
_entity_poly.pdbx_strand_id
1 'polypeptide(L)'
;MESKRNAIIIGAGPAGLTAAYEMLQRTDIIPIILEKSGDIGGISKTINYKGNRMDIGGHRFFSKSDRVMHWWLNILPLQAGSEESFKIRYQNKLRDINRKDLPENLKSNDPDKVMLVRKRLSRIYFLRRFFTYPITLSIDTLKKLGIGRTIAILFSYLWAQLFPRRPEKSLADFMINRFGKTLYHLFFKDYTEKVWGVPCDEIPAEWGAQRIKGVSIRKAIEHAIQELSKKKKKASVDVAQKDTETSLIEQFFYPKLGPGQLWEEVARQVQEMGGIIHMHHDVKHIYTDDHKVTAVTAVNNQTGEELSLTGDYFFSTMPVKELIGGIIGEVPEPVKDIASKLQYRDFITVGILLRRLSFLDKHTGEWKPLKLEDTWIYIQEKDVKVGRLQLFNNWSPYMVKDPDTAWVGMEFFCNETDDFWKLPDTEIAALAIRELEKIGLATSENVLDSTVLRVEKTYPAYFGAYAHFDKVRAYTDQLENLFLVGRNGMHKYNNADHSMLTAMVAVDNIIEGITTKDNIWAINTEQEYHEEKSADAAPAAAAPERVPSFKEFLWDLPWNKALVWFAGLAVLVQFFIFKHLYPSAGFIDGDSYVYLESAYGNFSINTYPIGYSKFLRFFSTLTISDTALVGFQYFLLQASALALVFTLAYFYKPGKVAFGLLYGFMVFNPVFLYIANYVSSDALFLSLSLIWFTLLLWILHRPNQSLIILHAVIILLAFTVRYNALFYPIVAALAFIISRQPWRRKVVGILSSIILIAGFVWHTSNQYDRLTGIRQFSPFSGWQMANNALYAYRFVQDEPPPPMPAKFKQLDKMVRTYFDTTRNIFMHQQEMMIANTWYMWDPKSPLQQYMYRKFQKDSTAHILKKWATVGPLFAEYGAYLIRQYPTTFAQYYLLPNTMKYYAPPVEFLDTYNMGKDSIAPIGQMWFGFESRKLKTHFKDLKVTILSFYPILVGVMNVVFLFSLVGFVILHGIKHNRALSIGLLLAFGLWIINFGFSVFASQIALRFQMLPILIFFSFGLLLLDYIWKAANNKIQS
;
A
#
# COMPACT_ATOMS: atom_id res chain seq x y z
N MET A 1 50.23 -41.27 26.80
CA MET A 1 49.68 -40.97 25.47
C MET A 1 48.19 -40.79 25.66
N GLU A 2 47.70 -39.56 25.67
CA GLU A 2 46.25 -39.32 25.61
C GLU A 2 45.74 -39.91 24.29
N SER A 3 44.66 -40.71 24.34
CA SER A 3 44.07 -41.28 23.13
C SER A 3 43.57 -40.13 22.26
N LYS A 4 43.99 -40.06 20.99
CA LYS A 4 43.48 -39.07 20.05
C LYS A 4 41.95 -39.20 19.99
N ARG A 5 41.25 -38.11 20.27
CA ARG A 5 39.79 -38.05 20.23
C ARG A 5 39.29 -38.10 18.79
N ASN A 6 38.19 -38.78 18.54
CA ASN A 6 37.59 -38.92 17.22
C ASN A 6 36.21 -38.25 17.16
N ALA A 7 35.92 -37.58 16.05
CA ALA A 7 34.59 -37.06 15.74
C ALA A 7 34.00 -37.80 14.54
N ILE A 8 32.87 -38.47 14.71
CA ILE A 8 32.18 -39.13 13.60
C ILE A 8 31.19 -38.16 12.97
N ILE A 9 31.29 -37.93 11.66
CA ILE A 9 30.48 -36.96 10.93
C ILE A 9 29.66 -37.70 9.87
N ILE A 10 28.35 -37.62 9.96
CA ILE A 10 27.43 -38.26 9.03
C ILE A 10 27.10 -37.27 7.91
N GLY A 11 27.68 -37.50 6.73
CA GLY A 11 27.49 -36.78 5.47
C GLY A 11 28.65 -35.84 5.10
N ALA A 12 29.11 -35.94 3.84
CA ALA A 12 30.16 -35.10 3.25
C ALA A 12 29.59 -33.87 2.51
N GLY A 13 28.54 -33.26 3.08
CA GLY A 13 27.95 -32.01 2.58
C GLY A 13 28.63 -30.76 3.15
N PRO A 14 28.13 -29.55 2.83
CA PRO A 14 28.69 -28.28 3.29
C PRO A 14 28.93 -28.21 4.80
N ALA A 15 27.96 -28.63 5.62
CA ALA A 15 28.09 -28.61 7.06
C ALA A 15 29.12 -29.63 7.57
N GLY A 16 29.09 -30.87 7.08
CA GLY A 16 29.99 -31.93 7.54
C GLY A 16 31.45 -31.65 7.19
N LEU A 17 31.72 -31.22 5.95
CA LEU A 17 33.06 -30.84 5.52
C LEU A 17 33.58 -29.60 6.24
N THR A 18 32.71 -28.63 6.52
CA THR A 18 33.10 -27.45 7.33
C THR A 18 33.46 -27.86 8.75
N ALA A 19 32.68 -28.73 9.39
CA ALA A 19 32.98 -29.24 10.73
C ALA A 19 34.34 -29.96 10.75
N ALA A 20 34.57 -30.86 9.80
CA ALA A 20 35.84 -31.59 9.68
C ALA A 20 37.03 -30.64 9.49
N TYR A 21 36.90 -29.68 8.59
CA TYR A 21 37.95 -28.69 8.30
C TYR A 21 38.27 -27.83 9.53
N GLU A 22 37.23 -27.29 10.19
CA GLU A 22 37.41 -26.44 11.39
C GLU A 22 38.01 -27.24 12.55
N MET A 23 37.63 -28.51 12.75
CA MET A 23 38.21 -29.36 13.79
C MET A 23 39.70 -29.61 13.55
N LEU A 24 40.10 -29.99 12.33
CA LEU A 24 41.50 -30.25 11.99
C LEU A 24 42.39 -29.00 12.10
N GLN A 25 41.83 -27.82 11.85
CA GLN A 25 42.57 -26.56 11.94
C GLN A 25 42.76 -26.07 13.38
N ARG A 26 41.88 -26.45 14.30
CA ARG A 26 41.75 -25.77 15.60
C ARG A 26 41.82 -26.70 16.81
N THR A 27 41.81 -28.01 16.59
CA THR A 27 41.78 -29.03 17.65
C THR A 27 42.68 -30.22 17.30
N ASP A 28 42.84 -31.13 18.25
CA ASP A 28 43.52 -32.42 18.09
C ASP A 28 42.57 -33.57 17.71
N ILE A 29 41.29 -33.26 17.47
CA ILE A 29 40.23 -34.23 17.19
C ILE A 29 40.29 -34.66 15.72
N ILE A 30 40.31 -35.97 15.47
CA ILE A 30 40.33 -36.52 14.11
C ILE A 30 38.89 -36.74 13.62
N PRO A 31 38.46 -36.05 12.54
CA PRO A 31 37.14 -36.27 11.96
C PRO A 31 37.13 -37.49 11.04
N ILE A 32 36.10 -38.33 11.17
CA ILE A 32 35.81 -39.46 10.28
C ILE A 32 34.43 -39.22 9.66
N ILE A 33 34.41 -38.95 8.36
CA ILE A 33 33.18 -38.67 7.61
C ILE A 33 32.65 -39.96 6.97
N LEU A 34 31.36 -40.23 7.17
CA LEU A 34 30.61 -41.31 6.51
C LEU A 34 29.66 -40.68 5.48
N GLU A 35 29.85 -40.96 4.19
CA GLU A 35 29.04 -40.42 3.09
C GLU A 35 28.34 -41.56 2.34
N LYS A 36 27.00 -41.49 2.26
CA LYS A 36 26.15 -42.51 1.61
C LYS A 36 26.39 -42.61 0.11
N SER A 37 26.70 -41.49 -0.55
CA SER A 37 26.88 -41.42 -2.00
C SER A 37 28.35 -41.61 -2.42
N GLY A 38 28.60 -41.64 -3.73
CA GLY A 38 29.94 -41.62 -4.31
C GLY A 38 30.47 -40.21 -4.60
N ASP A 39 29.73 -39.17 -4.24
CA ASP A 39 30.04 -37.78 -4.60
C ASP A 39 30.20 -36.90 -3.36
N ILE A 40 31.04 -35.87 -3.48
CA ILE A 40 31.30 -34.89 -2.41
C ILE A 40 30.38 -33.67 -2.56
N GLY A 41 29.97 -33.08 -1.44
CA GLY A 41 29.21 -31.82 -1.40
C GLY A 41 27.70 -31.98 -1.18
N GLY A 42 27.19 -33.21 -1.02
CA GLY A 42 25.78 -33.47 -0.75
C GLY A 42 24.86 -32.84 -1.80
N ILE A 43 23.88 -32.04 -1.38
CA ILE A 43 23.01 -31.30 -2.32
C ILE A 43 23.70 -30.09 -2.99
N SER A 44 24.90 -29.71 -2.58
CA SER A 44 25.71 -28.66 -3.19
C SER A 44 26.81 -29.22 -4.10
N LYS A 45 26.68 -30.47 -4.55
CA LYS A 45 27.59 -31.09 -5.51
C LYS A 45 27.34 -30.63 -6.95
N THR A 46 28.32 -30.87 -7.80
CA THR A 46 28.25 -30.63 -9.25
C THR A 46 28.55 -31.94 -9.97
N ILE A 47 27.60 -32.43 -10.77
CA ILE A 47 27.75 -33.67 -11.53
C ILE A 47 28.35 -33.37 -12.90
N ASN A 48 29.39 -34.11 -13.29
CA ASN A 48 30.02 -34.00 -14.60
C ASN A 48 29.52 -35.09 -15.56
N TYR A 49 28.67 -34.71 -16.51
CA TYR A 49 28.13 -35.58 -17.55
C TYR A 49 28.82 -35.32 -18.90
N LYS A 50 29.73 -36.22 -19.30
CA LYS A 50 30.47 -36.13 -20.59
C LYS A 50 31.19 -34.79 -20.82
N GLY A 51 31.61 -34.11 -19.75
CA GLY A 51 32.24 -32.78 -19.80
C GLY A 51 31.28 -31.61 -19.56
N ASN A 52 29.97 -31.84 -19.55
CA ASN A 52 28.96 -30.84 -19.18
C ASN A 52 28.61 -30.99 -17.70
N ARG A 53 28.71 -29.91 -16.93
CA ARG A 53 28.55 -29.90 -15.48
C ARG A 53 27.15 -29.43 -15.09
N MET A 54 26.55 -30.08 -14.11
CA MET A 54 25.18 -29.81 -13.65
C MET A 54 25.14 -29.71 -12.13
N ASP A 55 24.65 -28.59 -11.64
CA ASP A 55 24.43 -28.38 -10.21
C ASP A 55 23.08 -28.89 -9.77
N ILE A 56 23.03 -29.34 -8.52
CA ILE A 56 21.81 -29.78 -7.86
C ILE A 56 21.08 -28.59 -7.27
N GLY A 57 20.36 -27.84 -8.10
CA GLY A 57 19.79 -26.56 -7.70
C GLY A 57 20.80 -25.42 -7.79
N GLY A 58 20.31 -24.20 -8.01
CA GLY A 58 21.17 -23.02 -8.16
C GLY A 58 21.82 -22.60 -6.85
N HIS A 59 23.15 -22.73 -6.75
CA HIS A 59 23.93 -22.38 -5.57
C HIS A 59 24.71 -21.08 -5.79
N ARG A 60 24.27 -20.02 -5.12
CA ARG A 60 24.99 -18.74 -5.10
C ARG A 60 25.88 -18.68 -3.86
N PHE A 61 27.16 -18.33 -4.02
CA PHE A 61 28.04 -18.08 -2.87
C PHE A 61 27.96 -16.61 -2.48
N PHE A 62 27.19 -16.37 -1.44
CA PHE A 62 27.05 -15.10 -0.76
C PHE A 62 26.68 -15.39 0.70
N SER A 63 27.27 -14.65 1.63
CA SER A 63 26.86 -14.68 3.03
C SER A 63 26.94 -13.29 3.64
N LYS A 64 26.15 -13.07 4.70
CA LYS A 64 26.30 -11.90 5.58
C LYS A 64 27.44 -12.07 6.59
N SER A 65 27.93 -13.30 6.77
CA SER A 65 29.02 -13.59 7.69
C SER A 65 30.37 -13.41 7.00
N ASP A 66 31.17 -12.48 7.51
CA ASP A 66 32.55 -12.30 7.04
C ASP A 66 33.39 -13.55 7.27
N ARG A 67 33.12 -14.32 8.33
CA ARG A 67 33.76 -15.62 8.57
C ARG A 67 33.53 -16.57 7.40
N VAL A 68 32.30 -16.69 6.91
CA VAL A 68 31.98 -17.56 5.77
C VAL A 68 32.59 -17.03 4.47
N MET A 69 32.50 -15.73 4.23
CA MET A 69 33.08 -15.11 3.03
C MET A 69 34.59 -15.31 2.96
N HIS A 70 35.31 -15.09 4.07
CA HIS A 70 36.75 -15.35 4.16
C HIS A 70 37.07 -16.83 4.04
N TRP A 71 36.27 -17.70 4.67
CA TRP A 71 36.45 -19.15 4.58
C TRP A 71 36.39 -19.62 3.12
N TRP A 72 35.38 -19.21 2.35
CA TRP A 72 35.28 -19.58 0.93
C TRP A 72 36.47 -19.10 0.11
N LEU A 73 36.90 -17.85 0.33
CA LEU A 73 38.01 -17.25 -0.40
C LEU A 73 39.37 -17.85 0.00
N ASN A 74 39.48 -18.36 1.22
CA ASN A 74 40.65 -19.11 1.70
C ASN A 74 40.82 -20.44 0.95
N ILE A 75 39.71 -21.12 0.66
CA ILE A 75 39.75 -22.37 -0.11
C ILE A 75 39.91 -22.10 -1.61
N LEU A 76 39.10 -21.19 -2.17
CA LEU A 76 39.13 -20.82 -3.59
C LEU A 76 39.24 -19.29 -3.75
N PRO A 77 40.43 -18.77 -4.07
CA PRO A 77 40.62 -17.35 -4.28
C PRO A 77 39.90 -16.77 -5.49
N LEU A 78 39.77 -15.44 -5.56
CA LEU A 78 39.16 -14.77 -6.72
C LEU A 78 40.08 -14.80 -7.95
N GLN A 79 39.48 -15.01 -9.13
CA GLN A 79 40.20 -14.99 -10.41
C GLN A 79 40.97 -13.66 -10.62
N ALA A 80 42.22 -13.75 -11.08
CA ALA A 80 43.03 -12.60 -11.47
C ALA A 80 42.39 -11.84 -12.65
N GLY A 81 42.35 -10.49 -12.58
CA GLY A 81 41.75 -9.64 -13.62
C GLY A 81 40.25 -9.34 -13.49
N SER A 82 39.59 -9.81 -12.42
CA SER A 82 38.28 -9.30 -11.99
C SER A 82 38.40 -7.86 -11.45
N GLU A 83 37.36 -7.02 -11.60
CA GLU A 83 37.35 -5.61 -11.15
C GLU A 83 37.99 -5.45 -9.74
N GLU A 84 38.90 -4.47 -9.56
CA GLU A 84 39.68 -4.29 -8.31
C GLU A 84 38.81 -4.06 -7.06
N SER A 85 37.60 -3.53 -7.27
CA SER A 85 36.58 -3.33 -6.25
C SER A 85 35.23 -3.74 -6.80
N PHE A 86 34.50 -4.57 -6.07
CA PHE A 86 33.14 -4.94 -6.44
C PHE A 86 32.15 -4.47 -5.38
N LYS A 87 31.08 -3.82 -5.86
CA LYS A 87 30.01 -3.26 -5.05
C LYS A 87 28.96 -4.32 -4.81
N ILE A 88 28.94 -4.85 -3.61
CA ILE A 88 27.86 -5.72 -3.18
C ILE A 88 26.78 -4.83 -2.55
N ARG A 89 25.65 -4.72 -3.25
CA ARG A 89 24.48 -4.00 -2.76
C ARG A 89 23.59 -4.93 -1.97
N TYR A 90 23.43 -4.64 -0.68
CA TYR A 90 22.54 -5.35 0.22
C TYR A 90 21.72 -4.34 1.05
N GLN A 91 20.39 -4.39 0.96
CA GLN A 91 19.46 -3.51 1.71
C GLN A 91 19.76 -2.00 1.62
N ASN A 92 19.99 -1.46 0.41
CA ASN A 92 20.41 -0.07 0.21
C ASN A 92 21.72 0.34 0.89
N LYS A 93 22.45 -0.60 1.52
CA LYS A 93 23.84 -0.44 1.90
C LYS A 93 24.71 -0.97 0.76
N LEU A 94 25.66 -0.14 0.35
CA LEU A 94 26.71 -0.53 -0.57
C LEU A 94 27.89 -0.97 0.29
N ARG A 95 28.33 -2.22 0.13
CA ARG A 95 29.61 -2.68 0.66
C ARG A 95 30.57 -2.77 -0.52
N ASP A 96 31.59 -1.94 -0.48
CA ASP A 96 32.75 -2.10 -1.35
C ASP A 96 33.61 -3.22 -0.74
N ILE A 97 33.74 -4.35 -1.43
CA ILE A 97 34.78 -5.32 -1.12
C ILE A 97 35.94 -4.99 -2.03
N ASN A 98 37.02 -4.48 -1.45
CA ASN A 98 38.24 -4.18 -2.17
C ASN A 98 39.14 -5.41 -2.15
N ARG A 99 39.67 -5.80 -3.31
CA ARG A 99 40.64 -6.91 -3.40
C ARG A 99 41.86 -6.70 -2.49
N LYS A 100 42.18 -5.44 -2.16
CA LYS A 100 43.28 -5.05 -1.26
C LYS A 100 43.03 -5.31 0.24
N ASP A 101 41.76 -5.46 0.64
CA ASP A 101 41.39 -5.76 2.04
C ASP A 101 41.42 -7.28 2.32
N LEU A 102 41.55 -8.10 1.26
CA LEU A 102 41.73 -9.54 1.35
C LEU A 102 43.22 -9.83 1.63
N PRO A 103 43.55 -10.72 2.58
CA PRO A 103 44.92 -11.12 2.90
C PRO A 103 45.77 -11.44 1.66
N GLU A 104 47.01 -10.90 1.58
CA GLU A 104 47.91 -11.04 0.41
C GLU A 104 48.27 -12.50 0.06
N ASN A 105 48.11 -13.43 1.01
CA ASN A 105 48.35 -14.87 0.86
C ASN A 105 47.26 -15.59 0.03
N LEU A 106 46.20 -14.90 -0.42
CA LEU A 106 45.10 -15.47 -1.20
C LEU A 106 45.30 -15.36 -2.72
N LYS A 107 46.52 -15.56 -3.24
CA LYS A 107 46.77 -15.65 -4.69
C LYS A 107 46.96 -17.11 -5.07
N SER A 108 45.95 -17.71 -5.73
CA SER A 108 46.12 -19.03 -6.34
C SER A 108 47.02 -18.92 -7.57
N ASN A 109 48.04 -19.76 -7.65
CA ASN A 109 48.83 -19.98 -8.87
C ASN A 109 48.13 -20.93 -9.86
N ASP A 110 47.07 -21.62 -9.42
CA ASP A 110 46.26 -22.52 -10.23
C ASP A 110 45.07 -21.75 -10.85
N PRO A 111 45.01 -21.63 -12.20
CA PRO A 111 43.96 -20.88 -12.90
C PRO A 111 42.58 -21.54 -12.85
N ASP A 112 42.47 -22.80 -12.40
CA ASP A 112 41.20 -23.51 -12.26
C ASP A 112 40.65 -23.45 -10.84
N LYS A 113 41.50 -23.32 -9.81
CA LYS A 113 41.08 -23.16 -8.40
C LYS A 113 40.73 -21.71 -8.05
N VAL A 114 39.69 -21.20 -8.69
CA VAL A 114 39.24 -19.82 -8.50
C VAL A 114 37.73 -19.67 -8.40
N MET A 115 37.32 -18.65 -7.67
CA MET A 115 35.96 -18.11 -7.65
C MET A 115 35.79 -17.06 -8.76
N LEU A 116 34.65 -17.12 -9.45
CA LEU A 116 34.20 -16.18 -10.45
C LEU A 116 33.18 -15.22 -9.84
N VAL A 117 33.17 -13.97 -10.29
CA VAL A 117 32.10 -13.01 -9.97
C VAL A 117 31.02 -13.12 -11.04
N ARG A 118 29.77 -13.31 -10.62
CA ARG A 118 28.62 -13.52 -11.52
C ARG A 118 27.48 -12.57 -11.22
N LYS A 119 26.90 -12.02 -12.29
CA LYS A 119 25.69 -11.21 -12.20
C LYS A 119 24.48 -12.10 -12.05
N ARG A 120 23.53 -11.66 -11.25
CA ARG A 120 22.36 -12.45 -10.92
C ARG A 120 21.12 -11.94 -11.66
N LEU A 121 20.74 -12.65 -12.71
CA LEU A 121 19.46 -12.45 -13.39
C LEU A 121 18.56 -13.67 -13.20
N SER A 122 17.35 -13.44 -12.69
CA SER A 122 16.30 -14.45 -12.62
C SER A 122 14.95 -13.83 -12.93
N ARG A 123 14.10 -14.59 -13.61
CA ARG A 123 12.76 -14.18 -14.06
C ARG A 123 11.75 -15.29 -13.83
N ILE A 124 10.48 -14.92 -13.92
CA ILE A 124 9.33 -15.83 -13.82
C ILE A 124 8.76 -15.99 -15.22
N TYR A 125 8.67 -17.22 -15.72
CA TYR A 125 8.01 -17.53 -16.98
C TYR A 125 6.55 -17.93 -16.71
N PHE A 126 5.63 -17.09 -17.20
CA PHE A 126 4.20 -17.22 -16.98
C PHE A 126 3.41 -16.62 -18.15
N LEU A 127 2.27 -17.21 -18.54
CA LEU A 127 1.51 -16.84 -19.74
C LEU A 127 2.36 -16.78 -21.03
N ARG A 128 3.39 -17.63 -21.10
CA ARG A 128 4.44 -17.68 -22.13
C ARG A 128 5.18 -16.35 -22.28
N ARG A 129 5.41 -15.66 -21.16
CA ARG A 129 6.09 -14.37 -21.08
C ARG A 129 7.01 -14.33 -19.87
N PHE A 130 8.12 -13.62 -19.98
CA PHE A 130 9.04 -13.38 -18.87
C PHE A 130 8.58 -12.20 -18.02
N PHE A 131 8.42 -12.41 -16.72
CA PHE A 131 8.17 -11.41 -15.69
C PHE A 131 9.41 -11.25 -14.81
N THR A 132 9.60 -10.07 -14.22
CA THR A 132 10.68 -9.83 -13.27
C THR A 132 10.50 -10.67 -12.00
N TYR A 133 11.61 -11.08 -11.38
CA TYR A 133 11.59 -11.70 -10.06
C TYR A 133 12.18 -10.74 -9.00
N PRO A 134 11.49 -10.49 -7.88
CA PRO A 134 10.12 -10.91 -7.60
C PRO A 134 9.13 -10.15 -8.50
N ILE A 135 7.90 -10.65 -8.58
CA ILE A 135 6.87 -9.99 -9.38
C ILE A 135 6.59 -8.60 -8.83
N THR A 136 6.83 -7.58 -9.64
CA THR A 136 6.52 -6.18 -9.33
C THR A 136 5.32 -5.74 -10.17
N LEU A 137 4.39 -4.98 -9.58
CA LEU A 137 3.31 -4.31 -10.32
C LEU A 137 3.89 -3.13 -11.10
N SER A 138 4.63 -3.39 -12.18
CA SER A 138 5.12 -2.38 -13.11
C SER A 138 4.15 -2.20 -14.28
N ILE A 139 4.29 -1.11 -15.05
CA ILE A 139 3.51 -0.90 -16.28
C ILE A 139 3.66 -2.10 -17.23
N ASP A 140 4.87 -2.66 -17.30
CA ASP A 140 5.19 -3.84 -18.10
C ASP A 140 4.44 -5.08 -17.62
N THR A 141 4.42 -5.36 -16.31
CA THR A 141 3.63 -6.45 -15.72
C THR A 141 2.14 -6.29 -16.03
N LEU A 142 1.58 -5.08 -15.87
CA LEU A 142 0.18 -4.79 -16.16
C LEU A 142 -0.15 -5.00 -17.64
N LYS A 143 0.72 -4.55 -18.54
CA LYS A 143 0.59 -4.77 -20.00
C LYS A 143 0.67 -6.26 -20.33
N LYS A 144 1.55 -7.01 -19.66
CA LYS A 144 1.71 -8.45 -19.88
C LYS A 144 0.50 -9.26 -19.41
N LEU A 145 -0.12 -8.88 -18.29
CA LEU A 145 -1.33 -9.51 -17.75
C LEU A 145 -2.60 -9.15 -18.56
N GLY A 146 -2.66 -7.93 -19.09
CA GLY A 146 -3.80 -7.38 -19.81
C GLY A 146 -4.77 -6.61 -18.89
N ILE A 147 -5.52 -5.67 -19.46
CA ILE A 147 -6.38 -4.73 -18.72
C ILE A 147 -7.49 -5.47 -17.95
N GLY A 148 -8.17 -6.43 -18.59
CA GLY A 148 -9.27 -7.17 -17.95
C GLY A 148 -8.82 -7.96 -16.71
N ARG A 149 -7.69 -8.68 -16.81
CA ARG A 149 -7.12 -9.43 -15.67
C ARG A 149 -6.65 -8.49 -14.57
N THR A 150 -6.06 -7.36 -14.93
CA THR A 150 -5.62 -6.32 -13.98
C THR A 150 -6.79 -5.78 -13.16
N ILE A 151 -7.90 -5.43 -13.82
CA ILE A 151 -9.10 -4.93 -13.16
C ILE A 151 -9.70 -5.99 -12.23
N ALA A 152 -9.77 -7.25 -12.67
CA ALA A 152 -10.26 -8.35 -11.84
C ALA A 152 -9.39 -8.59 -10.60
N ILE A 153 -8.06 -8.54 -10.76
CA ILE A 153 -7.11 -8.62 -9.63
C ILE A 153 -7.36 -7.48 -8.64
N LEU A 154 -7.53 -6.24 -9.13
CA LEU A 154 -7.77 -5.07 -8.27
C LEU A 154 -9.07 -5.20 -7.47
N PHE A 155 -10.18 -5.53 -8.12
CA PHE A 155 -11.47 -5.72 -7.44
C PHE A 155 -11.43 -6.89 -6.46
N SER A 156 -10.79 -8.02 -6.82
CA SER A 156 -10.66 -9.18 -5.94
C SER A 156 -9.79 -8.87 -4.71
N TYR A 157 -8.74 -8.08 -4.88
CA TYR A 157 -7.94 -7.58 -3.76
C TYR A 157 -8.75 -6.66 -2.85
N LEU A 158 -9.46 -5.66 -3.41
CA LEU A 158 -10.31 -4.76 -2.63
C LEU A 158 -11.39 -5.55 -1.85
N TRP A 159 -12.00 -6.56 -2.48
CA TRP A 159 -12.95 -7.44 -1.81
C TRP A 159 -12.33 -8.18 -0.63
N ALA A 160 -11.13 -8.76 -0.80
CA ALA A 160 -10.42 -9.46 0.28
C ALA A 160 -9.99 -8.51 1.42
N GLN A 161 -9.73 -7.22 1.12
CA GLN A 161 -9.43 -6.22 2.15
C GLN A 161 -10.68 -5.78 2.92
N LEU A 162 -11.83 -5.68 2.25
CA LEU A 162 -13.10 -5.30 2.87
C LEU A 162 -13.72 -6.47 3.68
N PHE A 163 -13.55 -7.70 3.19
CA PHE A 163 -14.12 -8.92 3.77
C PHE A 163 -13.03 -9.99 3.96
N PRO A 164 -12.09 -9.80 4.91
CA PRO A 164 -11.01 -10.75 5.13
C PRO A 164 -11.54 -12.07 5.72
N ARG A 165 -10.98 -13.20 5.28
CA ARG A 165 -11.28 -14.52 5.84
C ARG A 165 -10.70 -14.62 7.25
N ARG A 166 -11.52 -14.96 8.25
CA ARG A 166 -11.11 -15.12 9.64
C ARG A 166 -11.77 -16.36 10.27
N PRO A 167 -11.03 -17.19 11.03
CA PRO A 167 -9.57 -17.13 11.25
C PRO A 167 -8.77 -17.54 9.99
N GLU A 168 -7.53 -17.06 9.84
CA GLU A 168 -6.61 -17.53 8.79
C GLU A 168 -6.08 -18.91 9.20
N LYS A 169 -6.66 -19.99 8.65
CA LYS A 169 -6.25 -21.37 9.00
C LYS A 169 -5.19 -21.91 8.06
N SER A 170 -5.30 -21.58 6.77
CA SER A 170 -4.45 -22.14 5.72
C SER A 170 -3.60 -21.11 4.99
N LEU A 171 -2.60 -21.58 4.24
CA LEU A 171 -1.79 -20.77 3.33
C LEU A 171 -2.65 -20.13 2.23
N ALA A 172 -3.68 -20.83 1.77
CA ALA A 172 -4.68 -20.28 0.85
C ALA A 172 -5.37 -19.05 1.46
N ASP A 173 -5.86 -19.14 2.69
CA ASP A 173 -6.50 -18.00 3.37
C ASP A 173 -5.51 -16.84 3.57
N PHE A 174 -4.28 -17.17 3.99
CA PHE A 174 -3.19 -16.21 4.14
C PHE A 174 -2.91 -15.44 2.84
N MET A 175 -2.77 -16.14 1.72
CA MET A 175 -2.48 -15.54 0.41
C MET A 175 -3.69 -14.78 -0.15
N ILE A 176 -4.91 -15.31 -0.01
CA ILE A 176 -6.14 -14.66 -0.51
C ILE A 176 -6.37 -13.33 0.21
N ASN A 177 -6.20 -13.28 1.54
CA ASN A 177 -6.35 -12.06 2.31
C ASN A 177 -5.33 -10.98 1.90
N ARG A 178 -4.12 -11.37 1.48
CA ARG A 178 -3.03 -10.44 1.11
C ARG A 178 -3.03 -10.03 -0.35
N PHE A 179 -3.45 -10.92 -1.25
CA PHE A 179 -3.31 -10.74 -2.70
C PHE A 179 -4.63 -10.72 -3.48
N GLY A 180 -5.75 -11.06 -2.82
CA GLY A 180 -7.03 -11.28 -3.47
C GLY A 180 -7.14 -12.68 -4.08
N LYS A 181 -8.38 -13.18 -4.17
CA LYS A 181 -8.69 -14.51 -4.70
C LYS A 181 -8.22 -14.70 -6.15
N THR A 182 -8.37 -13.68 -6.99
CA THR A 182 -8.00 -13.77 -8.41
C THR A 182 -6.50 -13.92 -8.60
N LEU A 183 -5.67 -13.11 -7.94
CA LEU A 183 -4.21 -13.23 -8.08
C LEU A 183 -3.68 -14.52 -7.45
N TYR A 184 -4.28 -14.96 -6.33
CA TYR A 184 -3.99 -16.25 -5.73
C TYR A 184 -4.15 -17.40 -6.74
N HIS A 185 -5.31 -17.53 -7.38
CA HIS A 185 -5.55 -18.60 -8.36
C HIS A 185 -4.74 -18.44 -9.65
N LEU A 186 -4.42 -17.21 -10.04
CA LEU A 186 -3.75 -16.95 -11.30
C LEU A 186 -2.23 -17.18 -11.20
N PHE A 187 -1.63 -16.97 -10.03
CA PHE A 187 -0.17 -16.89 -9.90
C PHE A 187 0.39 -17.72 -8.75
N PHE A 188 -0.19 -17.64 -7.55
CA PHE A 188 0.42 -18.23 -6.35
C PHE A 188 0.09 -19.71 -6.15
N LYS A 189 -1.17 -20.10 -6.36
CA LYS A 189 -1.68 -21.44 -6.05
C LYS A 189 -0.88 -22.52 -6.78
N ASP A 190 -0.94 -22.53 -8.10
CA ASP A 190 -0.40 -23.61 -8.92
C ASP A 190 1.11 -23.78 -8.75
N TYR A 191 1.86 -22.69 -8.61
CA TYR A 191 3.31 -22.77 -8.38
C TYR A 191 3.65 -23.28 -6.98
N THR A 192 2.92 -22.85 -5.95
CA THR A 192 3.16 -23.28 -4.57
C THR A 192 2.85 -24.76 -4.40
N GLU A 193 1.72 -25.22 -4.94
CA GLU A 193 1.33 -26.64 -4.94
C GLU A 193 2.30 -27.48 -5.78
N LYS A 194 2.81 -26.97 -6.90
CA LYS A 194 3.85 -27.64 -7.70
C LYS A 194 5.12 -27.86 -6.88
N VAL A 195 5.59 -26.85 -6.15
CA VAL A 195 6.81 -26.95 -5.33
C VAL A 195 6.63 -27.94 -4.18
N TRP A 196 5.56 -27.80 -3.39
CA TRP A 196 5.40 -28.56 -2.15
C TRP A 196 4.64 -29.87 -2.29
N GLY A 197 3.94 -30.11 -3.40
CA GLY A 197 3.17 -31.31 -3.63
C GLY A 197 1.89 -31.43 -2.78
N VAL A 198 1.54 -30.40 -2.01
CA VAL A 198 0.39 -30.38 -1.09
C VAL A 198 -0.50 -29.18 -1.42
N PRO A 199 -1.85 -29.34 -1.40
CA PRO A 199 -2.79 -28.24 -1.57
C PRO A 199 -2.55 -27.08 -0.59
N CYS A 200 -2.68 -25.84 -1.07
CA CYS A 200 -2.42 -24.66 -0.24
C CYS A 200 -3.41 -24.49 0.94
N ASP A 201 -4.56 -25.15 0.90
CA ASP A 201 -5.54 -25.19 1.99
C ASP A 201 -5.17 -26.18 3.11
N GLU A 202 -4.25 -27.11 2.86
CA GLU A 202 -3.71 -28.05 3.86
C GLU A 202 -2.42 -27.54 4.52
N ILE A 203 -1.76 -26.54 3.93
CA ILE A 203 -0.57 -25.91 4.52
C ILE A 203 -1.01 -24.87 5.55
N PRO A 204 -0.50 -24.89 6.80
CA PRO A 204 -0.85 -23.90 7.83
C PRO A 204 -0.51 -22.46 7.43
N ALA A 205 -1.35 -21.50 7.84
CA ALA A 205 -1.12 -20.07 7.56
C ALA A 205 0.20 -19.52 8.12
N GLU A 206 0.70 -20.10 9.22
CA GLU A 206 1.98 -19.74 9.86
C GLU A 206 3.16 -19.90 8.91
N TRP A 207 3.15 -20.95 8.09
CA TRP A 207 4.13 -21.17 7.02
C TRP A 207 4.20 -19.95 6.08
N GLY A 208 3.03 -19.46 5.65
CA GLY A 208 2.92 -18.27 4.81
C GLY A 208 3.41 -17.00 5.50
N ALA A 209 3.06 -16.83 6.78
CA ALA A 209 3.48 -15.69 7.59
C ALA A 209 5.01 -15.63 7.80
N GLN A 210 5.65 -16.78 7.84
CA GLN A 210 7.10 -16.95 7.96
C GLN A 210 7.86 -16.91 6.63
N ARG A 211 7.19 -16.94 5.47
CA ARG A 211 7.88 -17.04 4.15
C ARG A 211 7.49 -15.99 3.12
N ILE A 212 6.29 -15.40 3.23
CA ILE A 212 5.73 -14.46 2.24
C ILE A 212 5.60 -13.04 2.85
N LYS A 213 6.20 -12.81 4.02
CA LYS A 213 6.31 -11.48 4.65
C LYS A 213 7.15 -10.55 3.76
N GLY A 214 6.57 -9.46 3.26
CA GLY A 214 7.28 -8.41 2.51
C GLY A 214 6.71 -8.11 1.12
N VAL A 215 5.96 -9.02 0.51
CA VAL A 215 5.30 -8.77 -0.78
C VAL A 215 4.01 -7.99 -0.52
N SER A 216 4.07 -6.68 -0.73
CA SER A 216 2.94 -5.77 -0.50
C SER A 216 2.44 -5.20 -1.82
N ILE A 217 1.17 -5.49 -2.16
CA ILE A 217 0.50 -4.88 -3.34
C ILE A 217 0.53 -3.36 -3.22
N ARG A 218 0.39 -2.81 -2.00
CA ARG A 218 0.48 -1.37 -1.75
C ARG A 218 1.84 -0.79 -2.14
N LYS A 219 2.95 -1.41 -1.70
CA LYS A 219 4.31 -0.99 -2.08
C LYS A 219 4.54 -1.10 -3.59
N ALA A 220 4.03 -2.17 -4.21
CA ALA A 220 4.16 -2.38 -5.64
C ALA A 220 3.36 -1.35 -6.46
N ILE A 221 2.18 -0.93 -6.00
CA ILE A 221 1.41 0.18 -6.60
C ILE A 221 2.15 1.52 -6.40
N GLU A 222 2.72 1.77 -5.21
CA GLU A 222 3.54 2.96 -4.95
C GLU A 222 4.73 3.04 -5.93
N HIS A 223 5.38 1.91 -6.22
CA HIS A 223 6.47 1.82 -7.21
C HIS A 223 5.99 2.04 -8.65
N ALA A 224 4.85 1.44 -9.06
CA ALA A 224 4.26 1.66 -10.39
C ALA A 224 3.93 3.13 -10.66
N ILE A 225 3.38 3.82 -9.66
CA ILE A 225 3.03 5.25 -9.75
C ILE A 225 4.30 6.10 -9.86
N GLN A 226 5.38 5.74 -9.15
CA GLN A 226 6.69 6.39 -9.25
C GLN A 226 7.33 6.20 -10.63
N GLU A 227 7.24 5.02 -11.25
CA GLU A 227 7.72 4.79 -12.62
C GLU A 227 6.90 5.57 -13.67
N LEU A 228 5.57 5.61 -13.53
CA LEU A 228 4.68 6.39 -14.40
C LEU A 228 4.98 7.90 -14.36
N SER A 229 5.46 8.40 -13.22
CA SER A 229 5.86 9.80 -13.03
C SER A 229 7.20 10.17 -13.68
N LYS A 230 8.05 9.19 -14.06
CA LYS A 230 9.33 9.44 -14.71
C LYS A 230 9.19 9.35 -16.23
N LYS A 231 8.76 10.44 -16.89
CA LYS A 231 8.86 10.56 -18.36
C LYS A 231 10.10 11.35 -18.79
N LYS A 232 10.94 10.67 -19.58
CA LYS A 232 11.96 11.16 -20.52
C LYS A 232 13.04 12.12 -19.97
N LYS A 233 14.11 11.54 -19.41
CA LYS A 233 15.47 12.03 -19.73
C LYS A 233 16.16 11.01 -20.63
N LYS A 234 16.73 11.53 -21.72
CA LYS A 234 17.48 10.82 -22.76
C LYS A 234 18.62 10.00 -22.15
N ALA A 235 18.92 8.90 -22.84
CA ALA A 235 20.00 7.97 -22.56
C ALA A 235 21.33 8.67 -22.24
N SER A 236 21.81 8.45 -21.01
CA SER A 236 23.24 8.31 -20.73
C SER A 236 23.41 6.93 -20.10
N VAL A 237 24.36 6.18 -20.65
CA VAL A 237 24.78 4.87 -20.14
C VAL A 237 25.53 5.12 -18.85
N ASP A 238 24.80 5.20 -17.73
CA ASP A 238 25.38 5.13 -16.40
C ASP A 238 24.55 4.13 -15.59
N VAL A 239 25.19 3.00 -15.33
CA VAL A 239 24.69 1.83 -14.61
C VAL A 239 24.51 2.19 -13.13
N ALA A 240 23.37 2.78 -12.78
CA ALA A 240 22.94 2.91 -11.38
C ALA A 240 21.43 3.22 -11.29
N GLN A 241 20.58 2.21 -11.52
CA GLN A 241 19.18 2.27 -11.10
C GLN A 241 19.10 2.17 -9.57
N LYS A 242 19.10 3.33 -8.91
CA LYS A 242 18.71 3.47 -7.50
C LYS A 242 17.17 3.43 -7.39
N ASP A 243 16.70 2.70 -6.39
CA ASP A 243 15.30 2.61 -5.90
C ASP A 243 14.35 1.60 -6.56
N THR A 244 14.73 0.33 -6.58
CA THR A 244 13.79 -0.81 -6.52
C THR A 244 14.03 -1.54 -5.20
N GLU A 245 13.00 -1.63 -4.33
CA GLU A 245 13.03 -2.53 -3.17
C GLU A 245 13.10 -3.96 -3.70
N THR A 246 14.32 -4.51 -3.75
CA THR A 246 14.59 -5.89 -3.42
C THR A 246 16.00 -6.01 -2.87
N SER A 247 16.13 -6.72 -1.75
CA SER A 247 17.38 -7.14 -1.08
C SER A 247 18.21 -8.13 -1.90
N LEU A 248 18.16 -7.97 -3.22
CA LEU A 248 18.59 -8.94 -4.18
C LEU A 248 19.97 -8.52 -4.69
N ILE A 249 20.98 -9.20 -4.14
CA ILE A 249 22.38 -9.15 -4.53
C ILE A 249 22.50 -9.12 -6.06
N GLU A 250 23.11 -8.07 -6.60
CA GLU A 250 23.33 -7.90 -8.04
C GLU A 250 24.47 -8.82 -8.54
N GLN A 251 25.41 -9.21 -7.66
CA GLN A 251 26.58 -10.06 -7.97
C GLN A 251 26.93 -11.06 -6.85
N PHE A 252 27.27 -12.30 -7.19
CA PHE A 252 27.66 -13.35 -6.23
C PHE A 252 28.93 -14.08 -6.68
N PHE A 253 29.58 -14.81 -5.77
CA PHE A 253 30.71 -15.67 -6.10
C PHE A 253 30.24 -17.05 -6.58
N TYR A 254 31.04 -17.67 -7.44
CA TYR A 254 30.73 -18.98 -7.98
C TYR A 254 32.02 -19.70 -8.37
N PRO A 255 32.30 -20.92 -7.88
CA PRO A 255 33.50 -21.64 -8.29
C PRO A 255 33.52 -21.89 -9.80
N LYS A 256 34.71 -21.85 -10.41
CA LYS A 256 34.85 -21.94 -11.86
C LYS A 256 34.12 -23.14 -12.48
N LEU A 257 34.19 -24.29 -11.81
CA LEU A 257 33.61 -25.56 -12.24
C LEU A 257 32.35 -25.96 -11.46
N GLY A 258 31.70 -25.02 -10.76
CA GLY A 258 30.49 -25.24 -9.99
C GLY A 258 30.72 -25.47 -8.49
N PRO A 259 29.68 -25.34 -7.65
CA PRO A 259 29.72 -25.48 -6.19
C PRO A 259 30.43 -26.75 -5.71
N GLY A 260 30.31 -27.87 -6.44
CA GLY A 260 30.98 -29.12 -6.09
C GLY A 260 32.50 -28.98 -6.00
N GLN A 261 33.11 -28.15 -6.86
CA GLN A 261 34.56 -27.91 -6.89
C GLN A 261 35.10 -27.43 -5.54
N LEU A 262 34.36 -26.54 -4.86
CA LEU A 262 34.76 -26.05 -3.55
C LEU A 262 34.81 -27.21 -2.54
N TRP A 263 33.77 -28.04 -2.51
CA TRP A 263 33.64 -29.10 -1.52
C TRP A 263 34.59 -30.27 -1.79
N GLU A 264 34.86 -30.57 -3.05
CA GLU A 264 35.92 -31.51 -3.46
C GLU A 264 37.30 -31.03 -2.98
N GLU A 265 37.61 -29.73 -3.12
CA GLU A 265 38.85 -29.16 -2.61
C GLU A 265 38.93 -29.19 -1.08
N VAL A 266 37.83 -28.94 -0.38
CA VAL A 266 37.77 -29.05 1.09
C VAL A 266 37.98 -30.50 1.53
N ALA A 267 37.33 -31.47 0.87
CA ALA A 267 37.51 -32.89 1.16
C ALA A 267 38.97 -33.33 0.98
N ARG A 268 39.61 -32.88 -0.11
CA ARG A 268 41.03 -33.10 -0.37
C ARG A 268 41.90 -32.54 0.77
N GLN A 269 41.68 -31.29 1.19
CA GLN A 269 42.42 -30.67 2.30
C GLN A 269 42.18 -31.39 3.63
N VAL A 270 40.94 -31.83 3.91
CA VAL A 270 40.61 -32.62 5.10
C VAL A 270 41.42 -33.92 5.13
N GLN A 271 41.49 -34.63 4.00
CA GLN A 271 42.30 -35.87 3.90
C GLN A 271 43.79 -35.61 4.06
N GLU A 272 44.33 -34.53 3.48
CA GLU A 272 45.74 -34.14 3.64
C GLU A 272 46.10 -33.79 5.09
N MET A 273 45.18 -33.22 5.83
CA MET A 273 45.34 -32.93 7.26
C MET A 273 45.11 -34.15 8.16
N GLY A 274 44.81 -35.32 7.60
CA GLY A 274 44.65 -36.59 8.33
C GLY A 274 43.21 -36.96 8.71
N GLY A 275 42.20 -36.23 8.24
CA GLY A 275 40.81 -36.64 8.33
C GLY A 275 40.50 -37.82 7.41
N ILE A 276 39.49 -38.62 7.77
CA ILE A 276 39.11 -39.83 7.04
C ILE A 276 37.74 -39.62 6.40
N ILE A 277 37.56 -40.05 5.14
CA ILE A 277 36.28 -39.98 4.43
C ILE A 277 35.96 -41.35 3.83
N HIS A 278 34.88 -41.97 4.30
CA HIS A 278 34.35 -43.23 3.77
C HIS A 278 33.15 -42.94 2.88
N MET A 279 33.34 -43.12 1.57
CA MET A 279 32.28 -42.99 0.57
C MET A 279 31.45 -44.27 0.48
N HIS A 280 30.24 -44.18 -0.06
CA HIS A 280 29.27 -45.27 -0.16
C HIS A 280 28.79 -45.88 1.17
N HIS A 281 29.11 -45.29 2.32
CA HIS A 281 28.78 -45.79 3.65
C HIS A 281 27.49 -45.14 4.16
N ASP A 282 26.42 -45.93 4.21
CA ASP A 282 25.10 -45.51 4.69
C ASP A 282 24.93 -45.87 6.17
N VAL A 283 24.84 -44.87 7.03
CA VAL A 283 24.66 -45.08 8.49
C VAL A 283 23.27 -45.65 8.75
N LYS A 284 23.22 -46.87 9.31
CA LYS A 284 21.97 -47.57 9.63
C LYS A 284 21.63 -47.54 11.12
N HIS A 285 22.65 -47.65 11.97
CA HIS A 285 22.48 -47.76 13.41
C HIS A 285 23.33 -46.74 14.16
N ILE A 286 22.73 -46.10 15.17
CA ILE A 286 23.37 -45.13 16.07
C ILE A 286 23.11 -45.61 17.49
N TYR A 287 24.16 -46.05 18.18
CA TYR A 287 24.03 -46.60 19.52
C TYR A 287 24.12 -45.49 20.55
N THR A 288 23.17 -45.47 21.48
CA THR A 288 23.12 -44.48 22.56
C THR A 288 23.09 -45.17 23.91
N ASP A 289 23.87 -44.66 24.86
CA ASP A 289 23.90 -45.08 26.26
C ASP A 289 24.09 -43.85 27.16
N ASP A 290 23.39 -43.82 28.30
CA ASP A 290 23.45 -42.74 29.32
C ASP A 290 23.58 -41.31 28.74
N HIS A 291 22.62 -40.90 27.90
CA HIS A 291 22.59 -39.59 27.24
C HIS A 291 23.77 -39.25 26.33
N LYS A 292 24.49 -40.26 25.82
CA LYS A 292 25.57 -40.10 24.84
C LYS A 292 25.43 -41.07 23.69
N VAL A 293 25.91 -40.66 22.51
CA VAL A 293 26.13 -41.57 21.39
C VAL A 293 27.47 -42.25 21.62
N THR A 294 27.52 -43.57 21.51
CA THR A 294 28.73 -44.39 21.77
C THR A 294 29.35 -44.92 20.49
N ALA A 295 28.52 -45.26 19.50
CA ALA A 295 28.97 -45.81 18.23
C ALA A 295 27.97 -45.58 17.09
N VAL A 296 28.42 -45.74 15.86
CA VAL A 296 27.57 -45.87 14.67
C VAL A 296 27.98 -47.08 13.84
N THR A 297 27.02 -47.71 13.17
CA THR A 297 27.27 -48.73 12.14
C THR A 297 26.79 -48.21 10.80
N ALA A 298 27.67 -48.24 9.81
CA ALA A 298 27.38 -47.92 8.42
C ALA A 298 27.55 -49.14 7.51
N VAL A 299 26.71 -49.24 6.50
CA VAL A 299 26.75 -50.29 5.49
C VAL A 299 27.28 -49.70 4.19
N ASN A 300 28.30 -50.31 3.59
CA ASN A 300 28.75 -49.95 2.26
C ASN A 300 27.72 -50.41 1.23
N ASN A 301 27.05 -49.47 0.56
CA ASN A 301 25.98 -49.76 -0.39
C ASN A 301 26.43 -50.45 -1.69
N GLN A 302 27.74 -50.56 -1.93
CA GLN A 302 28.29 -51.29 -3.08
C GLN A 302 28.73 -52.71 -2.73
N THR A 303 29.32 -52.91 -1.55
CA THR A 303 29.89 -54.21 -1.15
C THR A 303 29.03 -54.98 -0.14
N GLY A 304 28.13 -54.29 0.58
CA GLY A 304 27.36 -54.83 1.69
C GLY A 304 28.15 -54.94 3.02
N GLU A 305 29.40 -54.49 3.05
CA GLU A 305 30.26 -54.56 4.24
C GLU A 305 29.79 -53.60 5.34
N GLU A 306 29.80 -54.06 6.59
CA GLU A 306 29.48 -53.24 7.76
C GLU A 306 30.74 -52.65 8.39
N LEU A 307 30.71 -51.34 8.64
CA LEU A 307 31.74 -50.60 9.35
C LEU A 307 31.15 -50.04 10.65
N SER A 308 31.66 -50.49 11.79
CA SER A 308 31.28 -49.97 13.11
C SER A 308 32.39 -49.07 13.67
N LEU A 309 32.01 -47.85 14.07
CA LEU A 309 32.94 -46.83 14.57
C LEU A 309 32.46 -46.29 15.92
N THR A 310 33.38 -46.24 16.89
CA THR A 310 33.21 -45.50 18.14
C THR A 310 33.81 -44.10 18.00
N GLY A 311 33.32 -43.14 18.78
CA GLY A 311 33.82 -41.77 18.75
C GLY A 311 33.45 -40.97 19.99
N ASP A 312 34.12 -39.84 20.18
CA ASP A 312 33.88 -38.94 21.31
C ASP A 312 32.77 -37.93 20.98
N TYR A 313 32.73 -37.46 19.73
CA TYR A 313 31.76 -36.50 19.23
C TYR A 313 31.09 -37.02 17.95
N PHE A 314 29.81 -36.66 17.77
CA PHE A 314 29.01 -37.09 16.62
C PHE A 314 28.34 -35.87 15.98
N PHE A 315 28.49 -35.71 14.68
CA PHE A 315 27.81 -34.67 13.90
C PHE A 315 26.87 -35.33 12.92
N SER A 316 25.60 -34.93 12.93
CA SER A 316 24.63 -35.43 11.98
C SER A 316 24.18 -34.32 11.03
N THR A 317 24.40 -34.57 9.73
CA THR A 317 23.86 -33.76 8.64
C THR A 317 22.76 -34.50 7.87
N MET A 318 22.51 -35.77 8.21
CA MET A 318 21.51 -36.63 7.58
C MET A 318 20.08 -36.19 7.97
N PRO A 319 19.04 -36.61 7.22
CA PRO A 319 17.66 -36.34 7.59
C PRO A 319 17.31 -36.81 9.01
N VAL A 320 16.72 -35.92 9.83
CA VAL A 320 16.30 -36.24 11.21
C VAL A 320 15.43 -37.49 11.29
N LYS A 321 14.58 -37.73 10.28
CA LYS A 321 13.74 -38.94 10.21
C LYS A 321 14.57 -40.22 10.18
N GLU A 322 15.65 -40.23 9.42
CA GLU A 322 16.55 -41.38 9.29
C GLU A 322 17.42 -41.50 10.53
N LEU A 323 17.91 -40.37 11.06
CA LEU A 323 18.70 -40.35 12.30
C LEU A 323 17.91 -40.99 13.45
N ILE A 324 16.70 -40.50 13.73
CA ILE A 324 15.88 -41.03 14.84
C ILE A 324 15.47 -42.48 14.58
N GLY A 325 15.18 -42.84 13.32
CA GLY A 325 14.87 -44.22 12.94
C GLY A 325 16.04 -45.18 13.09
N GLY A 326 17.28 -44.69 13.05
CA GLY A 326 18.50 -45.47 13.23
C GLY A 326 19.00 -45.56 14.68
N ILE A 327 18.42 -44.82 15.63
CA ILE A 327 18.89 -44.88 17.02
C ILE A 327 18.51 -46.23 17.65
N ILE A 328 19.52 -46.93 18.14
CA ILE A 328 19.43 -48.15 18.95
C ILE A 328 19.64 -47.74 20.42
N GLY A 329 18.54 -47.47 21.11
CA GLY A 329 18.50 -47.03 22.50
C GLY A 329 17.10 -46.55 22.93
N GLU A 330 16.99 -45.91 24.09
CA GLU A 330 15.73 -45.39 24.62
C GLU A 330 15.28 -44.10 23.91
N VAL A 331 14.57 -44.23 22.79
CA VAL A 331 13.89 -43.10 22.13
C VAL A 331 12.40 -43.11 22.54
N PRO A 332 11.84 -42.02 23.10
CA PRO A 332 10.42 -41.94 23.43
C PRO A 332 9.51 -42.15 22.22
N GLU A 333 8.41 -42.90 22.39
CA GLU A 333 7.47 -43.20 21.30
C GLU A 333 6.93 -41.96 20.57
N PRO A 334 6.57 -40.85 21.26
CA PRO A 334 6.17 -39.61 20.58
C PRO A 334 7.26 -39.05 19.66
N VAL A 335 8.54 -39.18 20.02
CA VAL A 335 9.67 -38.69 19.22
C VAL A 335 9.81 -39.54 17.95
N LYS A 336 9.70 -40.87 18.06
CA LYS A 336 9.71 -41.78 16.91
C LYS A 336 8.57 -41.47 15.94
N ASP A 337 7.34 -41.31 16.47
CA ASP A 337 6.16 -41.02 15.65
C ASP A 337 6.32 -39.69 14.89
N ILE A 338 6.71 -38.61 15.58
CA ILE A 338 6.92 -37.29 14.98
C ILE A 338 8.01 -37.35 13.90
N ALA A 339 9.17 -37.92 14.22
CA ALA A 339 10.29 -37.99 13.28
C ALA A 339 9.94 -38.80 12.03
N SER A 340 9.22 -39.93 12.18
CA SER A 340 8.78 -40.78 11.06
C SER A 340 7.83 -40.07 10.09
N LYS A 341 7.08 -39.06 10.58
CA LYS A 341 6.10 -38.28 9.82
C LYS A 341 6.63 -36.92 9.34
N LEU A 342 7.89 -36.57 9.65
CA LEU A 342 8.52 -35.38 9.09
C LEU A 342 8.57 -35.50 7.57
N GLN A 343 8.12 -34.43 6.90
CA GLN A 343 7.99 -34.40 5.45
C GLN A 343 9.21 -33.75 4.80
N TYR A 344 9.63 -34.34 3.70
CA TYR A 344 10.70 -33.85 2.84
C TYR A 344 10.17 -33.82 1.42
N ARG A 345 10.67 -32.87 0.63
CA ARG A 345 10.43 -32.81 -0.81
C ARG A 345 11.66 -33.30 -1.54
N ASP A 346 11.46 -34.09 -2.58
CA ASP A 346 12.50 -34.55 -3.50
C ASP A 346 12.43 -33.72 -4.79
N PHE A 347 13.44 -33.84 -5.64
CA PHE A 347 13.28 -33.41 -7.02
C PHE A 347 14.09 -34.27 -7.98
N ILE A 348 13.63 -34.25 -9.23
CA ILE A 348 14.37 -34.78 -10.37
C ILE A 348 14.89 -33.59 -11.17
N THR A 349 16.17 -33.60 -11.51
CA THR A 349 16.75 -32.64 -12.45
C THR A 349 17.14 -33.35 -13.74
N VAL A 350 16.74 -32.77 -14.86
CA VAL A 350 17.04 -33.28 -16.20
C VAL A 350 17.96 -32.27 -16.90
N GLY A 351 19.17 -32.69 -17.21
CA GLY A 351 20.09 -31.90 -18.04
C GLY A 351 19.76 -32.12 -19.51
N ILE A 352 19.53 -31.06 -20.25
CA ILE A 352 19.26 -31.07 -21.69
C ILE A 352 20.34 -30.27 -22.40
N LEU A 353 21.10 -30.93 -23.28
CA LEU A 353 22.08 -30.27 -24.16
C LEU A 353 21.39 -29.85 -25.43
N LEU A 354 21.46 -28.56 -25.72
CA LEU A 354 20.83 -27.95 -26.89
C LEU A 354 21.88 -27.36 -27.81
N ARG A 355 21.66 -27.47 -29.11
CA ARG A 355 22.42 -26.69 -30.11
C ARG A 355 22.27 -25.19 -29.86
N ARG A 356 21.06 -24.74 -29.51
CA ARG A 356 20.73 -23.38 -29.08
C ARG A 356 19.34 -23.34 -28.46
N LEU A 357 19.08 -22.32 -27.65
CA LEU A 357 17.72 -21.98 -27.23
C LEU A 357 16.93 -21.36 -28.38
N SER A 358 15.62 -21.56 -28.40
CA SER A 358 14.73 -21.00 -29.42
C SER A 358 13.36 -20.66 -28.84
N PHE A 359 12.71 -19.63 -29.34
CA PHE A 359 11.34 -19.31 -28.94
C PHE A 359 10.38 -19.49 -30.11
N LEU A 360 9.17 -19.95 -29.81
CA LEU A 360 8.08 -20.05 -30.79
C LEU A 360 7.39 -18.70 -30.93
N ASP A 361 7.50 -18.08 -32.11
CA ASP A 361 6.77 -16.86 -32.41
C ASP A 361 5.29 -17.18 -32.67
N LYS A 362 4.40 -16.73 -31.77
CA LYS A 362 2.97 -17.01 -31.87
C LYS A 362 2.28 -16.33 -33.06
N HIS A 363 2.90 -15.32 -33.67
CA HIS A 363 2.33 -14.63 -34.83
C HIS A 363 2.68 -15.32 -36.14
N THR A 364 3.90 -15.84 -36.25
CA THR A 364 4.38 -16.49 -37.49
C THR A 364 4.34 -18.02 -37.42
N GLY A 365 4.26 -18.60 -36.22
CA GLY A 365 4.35 -20.05 -36.00
C GLY A 365 5.77 -20.62 -36.13
N GLU A 366 6.78 -19.76 -36.29
CA GLU A 366 8.17 -20.17 -36.55
C GLU A 366 9.02 -20.15 -35.28
N TRP A 367 9.97 -21.09 -35.21
CA TRP A 367 11.00 -21.11 -34.18
C TRP A 367 12.12 -20.13 -34.52
N LYS A 368 12.40 -19.19 -33.61
CA LYS A 368 13.46 -18.20 -33.74
C LYS A 368 14.53 -18.40 -32.67
N PRO A 369 15.82 -18.10 -32.94
CA PRO A 369 16.87 -18.18 -31.93
C PRO A 369 16.54 -17.30 -30.71
N LEU A 370 16.77 -17.85 -29.52
CA LEU A 370 16.55 -17.16 -28.25
C LEU A 370 17.88 -17.04 -27.50
N LYS A 371 18.22 -15.83 -27.06
CA LYS A 371 19.34 -15.61 -26.16
C LYS A 371 18.80 -15.18 -24.79
N LEU A 372 19.18 -15.92 -23.75
CA LEU A 372 18.81 -15.65 -22.36
C LEU A 372 20.09 -15.45 -21.54
N GLU A 373 20.08 -14.41 -20.70
CA GLU A 373 21.16 -14.13 -19.74
C GLU A 373 20.79 -14.61 -18.32
N ASP A 374 19.62 -15.22 -18.15
CA ASP A 374 19.14 -15.72 -16.86
C ASP A 374 20.05 -16.83 -16.34
N THR A 375 20.31 -16.80 -15.04
CA THR A 375 20.95 -17.91 -14.33
C THR A 375 19.93 -19.01 -14.04
N TRP A 376 18.74 -18.62 -13.57
CA TRP A 376 17.59 -19.52 -13.44
C TRP A 376 16.26 -18.81 -13.69
N ILE A 377 15.25 -19.60 -14.06
CA ILE A 377 13.92 -19.14 -14.46
C ILE A 377 12.87 -19.98 -13.74
N TYR A 378 11.95 -19.33 -13.04
CA TYR A 378 10.81 -20.02 -12.40
C TYR A 378 9.72 -20.30 -13.42
N ILE A 379 9.25 -21.54 -13.52
CA ILE A 379 8.21 -21.93 -14.49
C ILE A 379 6.86 -22.05 -13.77
N GLN A 380 6.02 -21.03 -13.93
CA GLN A 380 4.67 -20.99 -13.34
C GLN A 380 3.56 -21.40 -14.31
N GLU A 381 3.93 -21.96 -15.46
CA GLU A 381 2.98 -22.52 -16.40
C GLU A 381 2.25 -23.73 -15.79
N LYS A 382 0.91 -23.67 -15.79
CA LYS A 382 0.05 -24.68 -15.17
C LYS A 382 -0.05 -25.99 -15.96
N ASP A 383 0.30 -25.95 -17.24
CA ASP A 383 0.15 -27.06 -18.18
C ASP A 383 1.42 -27.92 -18.30
N VAL A 384 2.40 -27.71 -17.42
CA VAL A 384 3.68 -28.44 -17.36
C VAL A 384 4.08 -28.74 -15.92
N LYS A 385 4.80 -29.84 -15.71
CA LYS A 385 5.33 -30.27 -14.41
C LYS A 385 6.62 -29.54 -14.03
N VAL A 386 7.45 -29.15 -14.99
CA VAL A 386 8.70 -28.43 -14.71
C VAL A 386 8.42 -27.18 -13.88
N GLY A 387 9.22 -26.98 -12.84
CA GLY A 387 9.07 -25.89 -11.88
C GLY A 387 10.17 -24.83 -11.99
N ARG A 388 11.37 -25.21 -12.43
CA ARG A 388 12.51 -24.30 -12.59
C ARG A 388 13.42 -24.74 -13.74
N LEU A 389 13.96 -23.76 -14.46
CA LEU A 389 15.04 -23.95 -15.41
C LEU A 389 16.32 -23.31 -14.87
N GLN A 390 17.45 -23.96 -15.10
CA GLN A 390 18.79 -23.43 -14.86
C GLN A 390 19.55 -23.38 -16.17
N LEU A 391 20.22 -22.26 -16.48
CA LEU A 391 21.06 -22.13 -17.66
C LEU A 391 22.52 -22.17 -17.23
N PHE A 392 23.11 -23.36 -17.21
CA PHE A 392 24.42 -23.59 -16.57
C PHE A 392 25.55 -22.78 -17.19
N ASN A 393 25.51 -22.53 -18.51
CA ASN A 393 26.45 -21.64 -19.21
C ASN A 393 26.53 -20.23 -18.59
N ASN A 394 25.40 -19.73 -18.06
CA ASN A 394 25.31 -18.39 -17.51
C ASN A 394 25.81 -18.33 -16.06
N TRP A 395 25.86 -19.47 -15.36
CA TRP A 395 26.53 -19.57 -14.06
C TRP A 395 28.05 -19.59 -14.23
N SER A 396 28.55 -20.38 -15.18
CA SER A 396 29.94 -20.31 -15.63
C SER A 396 30.08 -20.87 -17.05
N PRO A 397 30.88 -20.23 -17.92
CA PRO A 397 31.12 -20.73 -19.28
C PRO A 397 31.86 -22.07 -19.27
N TYR A 398 32.47 -22.46 -18.15
CA TYR A 398 33.17 -23.73 -17.97
C TYR A 398 32.24 -24.87 -17.50
N MET A 399 30.93 -24.59 -17.34
CA MET A 399 29.92 -25.60 -17.04
C MET A 399 29.49 -26.38 -18.29
N VAL A 400 29.83 -25.91 -19.47
CA VAL A 400 29.55 -26.59 -20.75
C VAL A 400 30.86 -26.98 -21.41
N LYS A 401 30.88 -28.13 -22.09
CA LYS A 401 32.05 -28.58 -22.84
C LYS A 401 32.27 -27.76 -24.12
N ASP A 402 31.18 -27.48 -24.84
CA ASP A 402 31.17 -26.70 -26.07
C ASP A 402 30.48 -25.33 -25.82
N PRO A 403 31.24 -24.22 -25.86
CA PRO A 403 30.70 -22.87 -25.62
C PRO A 403 29.58 -22.44 -26.58
N ASP A 404 29.46 -23.05 -27.76
CA ASP A 404 28.44 -22.73 -28.75
C ASP A 404 27.11 -23.45 -28.51
N THR A 405 27.05 -24.33 -27.50
CA THR A 405 25.84 -25.06 -27.08
C THR A 405 25.21 -24.47 -25.83
N ALA A 406 23.95 -24.79 -25.55
CA ALA A 406 23.25 -24.41 -24.34
C ALA A 406 22.97 -25.64 -23.45
N TRP A 407 23.40 -25.59 -22.20
CA TRP A 407 23.22 -26.63 -21.20
C TRP A 407 22.16 -26.20 -20.18
N VAL A 408 20.99 -26.85 -20.24
CA VAL A 408 19.80 -26.46 -19.50
C VAL A 408 19.44 -27.53 -18.46
N GLY A 409 19.37 -27.16 -17.19
CA GLY A 409 18.81 -28.01 -16.13
C GLY A 409 17.32 -27.76 -15.95
N MET A 410 16.51 -28.80 -16.04
CA MET A 410 15.06 -28.75 -15.81
C MET A 410 14.72 -29.45 -14.50
N GLU A 411 14.16 -28.72 -13.54
CA GLU A 411 13.82 -29.28 -12.23
C GLU A 411 12.32 -29.57 -12.08
N PHE A 412 12.04 -30.77 -11.59
CA PHE A 412 10.73 -31.31 -11.33
C PHE A 412 10.62 -31.67 -9.86
N PHE A 413 9.80 -30.93 -9.12
CA PHE A 413 9.53 -31.24 -7.72
C PHE A 413 8.62 -32.47 -7.64
N CYS A 414 9.04 -33.48 -6.87
CA CYS A 414 8.31 -34.74 -6.68
C CYS A 414 8.69 -35.38 -5.34
N ASN A 415 8.03 -36.46 -4.97
CA ASN A 415 8.41 -37.31 -3.84
C ASN A 415 8.81 -38.68 -4.37
N GLU A 416 9.65 -39.40 -3.62
CA GLU A 416 9.99 -40.81 -3.88
C GLU A 416 8.75 -41.71 -4.05
N THR A 417 7.64 -41.35 -3.39
CA THR A 417 6.37 -42.07 -3.46
C THR A 417 5.59 -41.84 -4.76
N ASP A 418 5.84 -40.72 -5.46
CA ASP A 418 5.07 -40.31 -6.63
C ASP A 418 5.36 -41.23 -7.82
N ASP A 419 4.34 -41.53 -8.65
CA ASP A 419 4.51 -42.35 -9.85
C ASP A 419 5.56 -41.78 -10.81
N PHE A 420 5.68 -40.45 -10.85
CA PHE A 420 6.67 -39.76 -11.67
C PHE A 420 8.12 -40.10 -11.26
N TRP A 421 8.39 -40.33 -9.98
CA TRP A 421 9.74 -40.67 -9.50
C TRP A 421 10.20 -42.05 -9.98
N LYS A 422 9.25 -42.98 -10.08
CA LYS A 422 9.45 -44.39 -10.43
C LYS A 422 9.59 -44.63 -11.93
N LEU A 423 9.35 -43.61 -12.77
CA LEU A 423 9.49 -43.74 -14.21
C LEU A 423 10.96 -43.99 -14.63
N PRO A 424 11.20 -44.71 -15.73
CA PRO A 424 12.53 -44.83 -16.32
C PRO A 424 13.10 -43.47 -16.76
N ASP A 425 14.42 -43.33 -16.71
CA ASP A 425 15.13 -42.09 -17.06
C ASP A 425 14.83 -41.64 -18.49
N THR A 426 14.67 -42.58 -19.43
CA THR A 426 14.33 -42.32 -20.82
C THR A 426 12.96 -41.65 -20.97
N GLU A 427 11.96 -42.07 -20.17
CA GLU A 427 10.62 -41.48 -20.19
C GLU A 427 10.59 -40.10 -19.55
N ILE A 428 11.35 -39.92 -18.46
CA ILE A 428 11.52 -38.62 -17.79
C ILE A 428 12.20 -37.62 -18.73
N ALA A 429 13.28 -38.02 -19.40
CA ALA A 429 13.98 -37.20 -20.37
C ALA A 429 13.05 -36.80 -21.54
N ALA A 430 12.30 -37.77 -22.08
CA ALA A 430 11.33 -37.50 -23.14
C ALA A 430 10.23 -36.53 -22.69
N LEU A 431 9.75 -36.62 -21.44
CA LEU A 431 8.81 -35.66 -20.88
C LEU A 431 9.43 -34.27 -20.78
N ALA A 432 10.65 -34.15 -20.27
CA ALA A 432 11.33 -32.88 -20.13
C ALA A 432 11.51 -32.17 -21.48
N ILE A 433 11.92 -32.91 -22.52
CA ILE A 433 12.03 -32.39 -23.89
C ILE A 433 10.67 -31.89 -24.40
N ARG A 434 9.60 -32.70 -24.25
CA ARG A 434 8.24 -32.30 -24.63
C ARG A 434 7.76 -31.06 -23.90
N GLU A 435 8.03 -30.94 -22.60
CA GLU A 435 7.63 -29.77 -21.81
C GLU A 435 8.42 -28.52 -22.20
N LEU A 436 9.73 -28.65 -22.48
CA LEU A 436 10.58 -27.57 -22.97
C LEU A 436 10.09 -27.01 -24.32
N GLU A 437 9.65 -27.91 -25.19
CA GLU A 437 9.01 -27.57 -26.46
C GLU A 437 7.63 -26.91 -26.25
N LYS A 438 6.80 -27.49 -25.38
CA LYS A 438 5.46 -26.99 -25.05
C LYS A 438 5.46 -25.60 -24.41
N ILE A 439 6.45 -25.28 -23.57
CA ILE A 439 6.62 -23.92 -23.02
C ILE A 439 7.19 -22.95 -24.06
N GLY A 440 7.72 -23.45 -25.18
CA GLY A 440 8.19 -22.68 -26.31
C GLY A 440 9.60 -22.11 -26.11
N LEU A 441 10.49 -22.83 -25.41
CA LEU A 441 11.86 -22.37 -25.12
C LEU A 441 12.97 -23.20 -25.80
N ALA A 442 12.65 -24.34 -26.41
CA ALA A 442 13.48 -25.02 -27.38
C ALA A 442 12.62 -25.97 -28.25
N THR A 443 12.98 -26.18 -29.52
CA THR A 443 12.42 -27.29 -30.32
C THR A 443 13.17 -28.60 -30.00
N SER A 444 12.48 -29.74 -30.10
CA SER A 444 13.08 -31.06 -29.95
C SER A 444 14.22 -31.32 -30.96
N GLU A 445 14.20 -30.68 -32.13
CA GLU A 445 15.29 -30.74 -33.13
C GLU A 445 16.60 -30.12 -32.64
N ASN A 446 16.54 -29.21 -31.67
CA ASN A 446 17.74 -28.61 -31.08
C ASN A 446 18.38 -29.49 -30.01
N VAL A 447 17.75 -30.59 -29.59
CA VAL A 447 18.27 -31.46 -28.52
C VAL A 447 19.41 -32.34 -29.06
N LEU A 448 20.56 -32.28 -28.39
CA LEU A 448 21.76 -33.05 -28.71
C LEU A 448 21.97 -34.23 -27.77
N ASP A 449 21.66 -34.07 -26.48
CA ASP A 449 21.82 -35.11 -25.46
C ASP A 449 20.96 -34.80 -24.22
N SER A 450 20.74 -35.78 -23.35
CA SER A 450 20.03 -35.60 -22.09
C SER A 450 20.48 -36.55 -20.98
N THR A 451 20.31 -36.12 -19.72
CA THR A 451 20.60 -36.95 -18.53
C THR A 451 19.62 -36.65 -17.40
N VAL A 452 19.33 -37.63 -16.55
CA VAL A 452 18.37 -37.54 -15.44
C VAL A 452 19.08 -37.82 -14.13
N LEU A 453 18.85 -36.97 -13.11
CA LEU A 453 19.32 -37.20 -11.75
C LEU A 453 18.16 -37.11 -10.77
N ARG A 454 18.09 -38.07 -9.84
CA ARG A 454 17.18 -38.10 -8.70
C ARG A 454 17.87 -37.55 -7.46
N VAL A 455 17.20 -36.66 -6.74
CA VAL A 455 17.76 -35.99 -5.57
C VAL A 455 16.78 -36.07 -4.41
N GLU A 456 17.14 -36.88 -3.43
CA GLU A 456 16.34 -37.16 -2.24
C GLU A 456 16.43 -36.02 -1.21
N LYS A 457 15.32 -35.81 -0.50
CA LYS A 457 15.16 -35.04 0.73
C LYS A 457 15.75 -33.64 0.63
N THR A 458 15.44 -32.97 -0.45
CA THR A 458 16.05 -31.68 -0.81
C THR A 458 15.40 -30.50 -0.11
N TYR A 459 14.10 -30.53 0.21
CA TYR A 459 13.43 -29.45 0.95
C TYR A 459 12.76 -30.02 2.22
N PRO A 460 13.23 -29.67 3.44
CA PRO A 460 12.45 -29.94 4.65
C PRO A 460 11.17 -29.10 4.64
N ALA A 461 10.03 -29.73 4.95
CA ALA A 461 8.71 -29.11 4.92
C ALA A 461 8.24 -28.72 6.32
N TYR A 462 7.74 -27.50 6.48
CA TYR A 462 7.31 -26.97 7.79
C TYR A 462 5.80 -27.08 7.98
N PHE A 463 5.25 -28.26 7.73
CA PHE A 463 3.84 -28.58 7.96
C PHE A 463 3.70 -30.05 8.38
N GLY A 464 2.50 -30.45 8.79
CA GLY A 464 2.28 -31.78 9.37
C GLY A 464 2.98 -31.94 10.72
N ALA A 465 3.78 -33.00 10.86
CA ALA A 465 4.46 -33.34 12.12
C ALA A 465 5.47 -32.29 12.60
N TYR A 466 5.90 -31.36 11.73
CA TYR A 466 6.83 -30.28 12.08
C TYR A 466 6.33 -29.40 13.24
N ALA A 467 5.02 -29.27 13.43
CA ALA A 467 4.43 -28.50 14.53
C ALA A 467 4.83 -29.03 15.93
N HIS A 468 5.37 -30.24 16.01
CA HIS A 468 5.86 -30.87 17.24
C HIS A 468 7.37 -31.20 17.18
N PHE A 469 8.11 -30.56 16.27
CA PHE A 469 9.55 -30.77 16.12
C PHE A 469 10.37 -30.37 17.36
N ASP A 470 9.81 -29.49 18.20
CA ASP A 470 10.37 -29.11 19.51
C ASP A 470 10.64 -30.32 20.40
N LYS A 471 9.80 -31.36 20.35
CA LYS A 471 10.00 -32.61 21.10
C LYS A 471 11.17 -33.43 20.57
N VAL A 472 11.34 -33.49 19.26
CA VAL A 472 12.47 -34.18 18.62
C VAL A 472 13.77 -33.46 18.98
N ARG A 473 13.78 -32.13 18.87
CA ARG A 473 14.89 -31.30 19.29
C ARG A 473 15.23 -31.52 20.77
N ALA A 474 14.24 -31.46 21.66
CA ALA A 474 14.46 -31.63 23.10
C ALA A 474 15.11 -32.98 23.42
N TYR A 475 14.69 -34.06 22.74
CA TYR A 475 15.33 -35.37 22.88
C TYR A 475 16.78 -35.36 22.36
N THR A 476 17.02 -34.87 21.14
CA THR A 476 18.38 -34.86 20.58
C THR A 476 19.33 -33.92 21.32
N ASP A 477 18.81 -32.85 21.94
CA ASP A 477 19.62 -31.91 22.72
C ASP A 477 20.14 -32.55 24.02
N GLN A 478 19.46 -33.56 24.57
CA GLN A 478 19.92 -34.35 25.72
C GLN A 478 21.15 -35.21 25.40
N LEU A 479 21.34 -35.59 24.13
CA LEU A 479 22.52 -36.33 23.70
C LEU A 479 23.71 -35.37 23.65
N GLU A 480 24.53 -35.35 24.71
CA GLU A 480 25.53 -34.29 24.95
C GLU A 480 26.52 -34.15 23.80
N ASN A 481 26.98 -35.28 23.26
CA ASN A 481 28.00 -35.36 22.22
C ASN A 481 27.45 -35.45 20.78
N LEU A 482 26.14 -35.30 20.58
CA LEU A 482 25.52 -35.32 19.25
C LEU A 482 25.14 -33.90 18.80
N PHE A 483 25.71 -33.45 17.69
CA PHE A 483 25.45 -32.13 17.10
C PHE A 483 24.66 -32.26 15.79
N LEU A 484 23.40 -31.79 15.81
CA LEU A 484 22.60 -31.63 14.59
C LEU A 484 23.00 -30.34 13.88
N VAL A 485 23.52 -30.46 12.66
CA VAL A 485 23.98 -29.31 11.87
C VAL A 485 23.53 -29.41 10.41
N GLY A 486 23.50 -28.28 9.73
CA GLY A 486 23.10 -28.21 8.32
C GLY A 486 21.60 -28.33 8.07
N ARG A 487 21.23 -28.47 6.80
CA ARG A 487 19.84 -28.39 6.33
C ARG A 487 18.96 -29.53 6.84
N ASN A 488 19.33 -30.77 6.50
CA ASN A 488 18.52 -31.94 6.84
C ASN A 488 18.77 -32.44 8.26
N GLY A 489 20.00 -32.29 8.77
CA GLY A 489 20.36 -32.58 10.16
C GLY A 489 19.54 -31.78 11.17
N MET A 490 19.19 -30.54 10.85
CA MET A 490 18.37 -29.68 11.71
C MET A 490 16.90 -29.61 11.28
N HIS A 491 16.51 -30.29 10.19
CA HIS A 491 15.23 -30.10 9.51
C HIS A 491 14.90 -28.61 9.26
N LYS A 492 15.91 -27.81 8.88
CA LYS A 492 15.78 -26.39 8.58
C LYS A 492 16.15 -26.12 7.13
N TYR A 493 15.41 -25.24 6.48
CA TYR A 493 15.62 -24.79 5.10
C TYR A 493 16.86 -23.88 4.99
N ASN A 494 18.04 -24.45 5.21
CA ASN A 494 19.29 -23.71 5.24
C ASN A 494 19.87 -23.58 3.83
N ASN A 495 20.48 -22.42 3.56
CA ASN A 495 21.44 -22.24 2.47
C ASN A 495 22.81 -22.79 2.89
N ALA A 496 23.77 -22.84 1.97
CA ALA A 496 25.09 -23.39 2.22
C ALA A 496 25.82 -22.64 3.35
N ASP A 497 25.80 -21.31 3.34
CA ASP A 497 26.46 -20.47 4.36
C ASP A 497 25.90 -20.69 5.77
N HIS A 498 24.58 -20.76 5.90
CA HIS A 498 23.95 -21.09 7.18
C HIS A 498 24.32 -22.49 7.67
N SER A 499 24.38 -23.46 6.75
CA SER A 499 24.79 -24.83 7.08
C SER A 499 26.24 -24.87 7.58
N MET A 500 27.12 -24.07 6.98
CA MET A 500 28.49 -23.90 7.45
C MET A 500 28.54 -23.25 8.83
N LEU A 501 27.78 -22.18 9.05
CA LEU A 501 27.74 -21.49 10.35
C LEU A 501 27.30 -22.43 11.48
N THR A 502 26.32 -23.32 11.23
CA THR A 502 25.91 -24.30 12.24
C THR A 502 27.02 -25.28 12.60
N ALA A 503 27.83 -25.69 11.62
CA ALA A 503 28.99 -26.53 11.84
C ALA A 503 30.12 -25.79 12.57
N MET A 504 30.41 -24.57 12.15
CA MET A 504 31.42 -23.69 12.75
C MET A 504 31.14 -23.45 14.24
N VAL A 505 29.90 -23.11 14.59
CA VAL A 505 29.48 -22.88 15.99
C VAL A 505 29.46 -24.18 16.80
N ALA A 506 29.13 -25.31 16.18
CA ALA A 506 29.24 -26.60 16.87
C ALA A 506 30.70 -26.96 17.21
N VAL A 507 31.66 -26.63 16.34
CA VAL A 507 33.09 -26.78 16.67
C VAL A 507 33.54 -25.79 17.75
N ASP A 508 33.05 -24.54 17.70
CA ASP A 508 33.30 -23.55 18.75
C ASP A 508 32.81 -24.07 20.12
N ASN A 509 31.62 -24.67 20.17
CA ASN A 509 31.08 -25.28 21.38
C ASN A 509 31.96 -26.40 21.94
N ILE A 510 32.51 -27.26 21.07
CA ILE A 510 33.42 -28.33 21.50
C ILE A 510 34.69 -27.74 22.12
N ILE A 511 35.27 -26.71 21.50
CA ILE A 511 36.48 -26.03 22.00
C ILE A 511 36.22 -25.37 23.36
N GLU A 512 35.05 -24.75 23.52
CA GLU A 512 34.67 -24.02 24.74
C GLU A 512 34.05 -24.93 25.83
N GLY A 513 33.84 -26.23 25.54
CA GLY A 513 33.20 -27.16 26.47
C GLY A 513 31.70 -26.91 26.68
N ILE A 514 31.03 -26.26 25.73
CA ILE A 514 29.61 -25.93 25.78
C ILE A 514 28.78 -27.11 25.26
N THR A 515 27.99 -27.74 26.12
CA THR A 515 27.09 -28.84 25.75
C THR A 515 25.68 -28.37 25.34
N THR A 516 25.31 -27.14 25.74
CA THR A 516 24.02 -26.53 25.38
C THR A 516 24.03 -26.10 23.91
N LYS A 517 23.07 -26.58 23.11
CA LYS A 517 23.04 -26.40 21.65
C LYS A 517 22.23 -25.18 21.17
N ASP A 518 21.76 -24.34 22.10
CA ASP A 518 20.86 -23.22 21.80
C ASP A 518 21.44 -22.22 20.81
N ASN A 519 22.75 -21.96 20.86
CA ASN A 519 23.42 -21.06 19.94
C ASN A 519 23.46 -21.59 18.50
N ILE A 520 23.61 -22.91 18.30
CA ILE A 520 23.50 -23.56 16.99
C ILE A 520 22.07 -23.41 16.46
N TRP A 521 21.07 -23.66 17.31
CA TRP A 521 19.66 -23.50 16.96
C TRP A 521 19.25 -22.04 16.71
N ALA A 522 19.94 -21.07 17.32
CA ALA A 522 19.72 -19.63 17.14
C ALA A 522 20.23 -19.09 15.79
N ILE A 523 21.05 -19.85 15.05
CA ILE A 523 21.49 -19.48 13.70
C ILE A 523 20.26 -19.45 12.80
N ASN A 524 19.76 -18.24 12.61
CA ASN A 524 18.48 -17.95 12.00
C ASN A 524 18.60 -17.90 10.48
N THR A 525 18.12 -18.94 9.82
CA THR A 525 18.04 -19.00 8.35
C THR A 525 16.83 -18.25 7.79
N GLU A 526 15.88 -17.87 8.65
CA GLU A 526 14.65 -17.16 8.29
C GLU A 526 14.85 -15.65 8.10
N GLN A 527 15.98 -15.09 8.55
CA GLN A 527 16.31 -13.67 8.40
C GLN A 527 16.94 -13.29 7.04
N GLU A 528 17.22 -14.27 6.16
CA GLU A 528 17.68 -13.94 4.80
C GLU A 528 16.55 -13.48 3.85
N TYR A 529 15.29 -13.70 4.20
CA TYR A 529 14.13 -13.12 3.50
C TYR A 529 13.28 -12.18 4.38
N HIS A 530 13.58 -12.08 5.67
CA HIS A 530 12.90 -11.21 6.63
C HIS A 530 13.88 -10.36 7.41
N GLU A 531 13.92 -9.07 7.09
CA GLU A 531 14.44 -8.07 8.01
C GLU A 531 13.45 -6.93 8.17
N GLU A 532 12.66 -7.03 9.25
CA GLU A 532 12.50 -5.97 10.23
C GLU A 532 12.17 -6.63 11.57
N LYS A 533 13.19 -6.80 12.42
CA LYS A 533 13.03 -6.74 13.87
C LYS A 533 14.31 -6.20 14.47
N SER A 534 14.23 -4.95 14.92
CA SER A 534 15.18 -4.29 15.78
C SER A 534 15.42 -5.14 17.03
N ALA A 535 16.65 -5.59 17.22
CA ALA A 535 17.15 -6.13 18.46
C ALA A 535 18.33 -5.26 18.90
N ASP A 536 18.03 -4.22 19.66
CA ASP A 536 18.98 -3.64 20.61
C ASP A 536 18.35 -3.79 22.00
N ALA A 537 18.96 -4.65 22.81
CA ALA A 537 18.72 -4.70 24.24
C ALA A 537 20.06 -4.90 24.96
N ALA A 538 20.66 -3.78 25.34
CA ALA A 538 21.59 -3.62 26.46
C ALA A 538 21.43 -2.17 26.98
N PRO A 539 21.71 -1.88 28.27
CA PRO A 539 20.76 -1.17 29.11
C PRO A 539 20.91 0.36 29.18
N ALA A 540 19.75 0.99 29.39
CA ALA A 540 19.49 2.26 30.08
C ALA A 540 20.33 3.50 29.68
N ALA A 541 19.87 4.16 28.61
CA ALA A 541 19.77 5.62 28.59
C ALA A 541 18.35 5.97 28.16
N ALA A 542 17.66 6.85 28.89
CA ALA A 542 16.27 7.21 28.63
C ALA A 542 16.08 7.66 27.17
N ALA A 543 15.50 6.78 26.36
CA ALA A 543 15.23 7.04 24.95
C ALA A 543 14.18 8.15 24.82
N PRO A 544 14.30 9.05 23.82
CA PRO A 544 13.27 10.04 23.54
C PRO A 544 11.96 9.31 23.21
N GLU A 545 10.87 9.69 23.88
CA GLU A 545 9.55 9.07 23.71
C GLU A 545 9.18 8.91 22.22
N ARG A 546 9.02 7.66 21.78
CA ARG A 546 8.50 7.33 20.45
C ARG A 546 7.08 7.88 20.34
N VAL A 547 6.89 8.93 19.53
CA VAL A 547 5.55 9.49 19.29
C VAL A 547 4.73 8.49 18.46
N PRO A 548 3.60 7.97 18.97
CA PRO A 548 2.82 6.94 18.29
C PRO A 548 2.32 7.45 16.93
N SER A 549 2.24 6.57 15.94
CA SER A 549 1.61 6.88 14.65
C SER A 549 0.11 7.16 14.85
N PHE A 550 -0.55 7.85 13.90
CA PHE A 550 -1.98 8.12 14.01
C PHE A 550 -2.82 6.83 14.08
N LYS A 551 -2.37 5.79 13.38
CA LYS A 551 -3.02 4.48 13.41
C LYS A 551 -2.90 3.83 14.79
N GLU A 552 -1.70 3.86 15.38
CA GLU A 552 -1.46 3.37 16.74
C GLU A 552 -2.30 4.19 17.75
N PHE A 553 -2.33 5.51 17.59
CA PHE A 553 -3.16 6.40 18.41
C PHE A 553 -4.66 6.05 18.37
N LEU A 554 -5.20 5.69 17.20
CA LEU A 554 -6.61 5.34 17.06
C LEU A 554 -6.94 3.93 17.56
N TRP A 555 -6.11 2.93 17.20
CA TRP A 555 -6.49 1.53 17.30
C TRP A 555 -5.79 0.77 18.45
N ASP A 556 -4.62 1.23 18.88
CA ASP A 556 -3.84 0.55 19.92
C ASP A 556 -4.15 1.11 21.31
N LEU A 557 -4.64 2.36 21.39
CA LEU A 557 -5.17 2.93 22.62
C LEU A 557 -6.61 2.44 22.84
N PRO A 558 -6.89 1.64 23.89
CA PRO A 558 -8.19 1.01 24.09
C PRO A 558 -9.33 2.03 24.22
N TRP A 559 -9.06 3.18 24.85
CA TRP A 559 -10.03 4.27 24.96
C TRP A 559 -10.41 4.86 23.61
N ASN A 560 -9.43 5.17 22.75
CA ASN A 560 -9.70 5.75 21.43
C ASN A 560 -10.42 4.76 20.51
N LYS A 561 -10.02 3.48 20.56
CA LYS A 561 -10.71 2.40 19.86
C LYS A 561 -12.17 2.27 20.31
N ALA A 562 -12.43 2.31 21.62
CA ALA A 562 -13.79 2.27 22.16
C ALA A 562 -14.62 3.47 21.70
N LEU A 563 -14.05 4.67 21.67
CA LEU A 563 -14.71 5.86 21.13
C LEU A 563 -15.05 5.68 19.65
N VAL A 564 -14.12 5.22 18.80
CA VAL A 564 -14.40 4.99 17.37
C VAL A 564 -15.58 4.02 17.18
N TRP A 565 -15.64 2.92 17.95
CA TRP A 565 -16.76 1.98 17.90
C TRP A 565 -18.07 2.58 18.40
N PHE A 566 -18.02 3.34 19.50
CA PHE A 566 -19.18 4.03 20.04
C PHE A 566 -19.74 5.04 19.04
N ALA A 567 -18.89 5.86 18.40
CA ALA A 567 -19.30 6.75 17.31
C ALA A 567 -19.95 5.96 16.17
N GLY A 568 -19.33 4.85 15.74
CA GLY A 568 -19.88 4.01 14.67
C GLY A 568 -21.29 3.52 14.99
N LEU A 569 -21.50 3.00 16.19
CA LEU A 569 -22.82 2.53 16.64
C LEU A 569 -23.82 3.69 16.77
N ALA A 570 -23.42 4.79 17.42
CA ALA A 570 -24.28 5.95 17.63
C ALA A 570 -24.69 6.60 16.30
N VAL A 571 -23.78 6.68 15.32
CA VAL A 571 -24.06 7.20 13.98
C VAL A 571 -25.06 6.30 13.25
N LEU A 572 -24.93 4.98 13.34
CA LEU A 572 -25.89 4.05 12.75
C LEU A 572 -27.28 4.17 13.39
N VAL A 573 -27.35 4.18 14.73
CA VAL A 573 -28.62 4.33 15.46
C VAL A 573 -29.30 5.65 15.11
N GLN A 574 -28.56 6.77 15.10
CA GLN A 574 -29.07 8.07 14.67
C GLN A 574 -29.62 8.03 13.24
N PHE A 575 -28.91 7.38 12.32
CA PHE A 575 -29.35 7.25 10.94
C PHE A 575 -30.66 6.46 10.81
N PHE A 576 -30.77 5.32 11.50
CA PHE A 576 -31.99 4.50 11.45
C PHE A 576 -33.19 5.21 12.06
N ILE A 577 -33.02 5.84 13.22
CA ILE A 577 -34.07 6.65 13.85
C ILE A 577 -34.48 7.79 12.91
N PHE A 578 -33.50 8.49 12.33
CA PHE A 578 -33.77 9.61 11.44
C PHE A 578 -34.49 9.18 10.16
N LYS A 579 -34.09 8.06 9.53
CA LYS A 579 -34.75 7.53 8.33
C LYS A 579 -36.12 6.92 8.63
N HIS A 580 -36.34 6.44 9.85
CA HIS A 580 -37.70 6.10 10.28
C HIS A 580 -38.59 7.34 10.32
N LEU A 581 -38.10 8.46 10.85
CA LEU A 581 -38.85 9.72 10.92
C LEU A 581 -39.01 10.43 9.56
N TYR A 582 -37.98 10.36 8.71
CA TYR A 582 -37.94 10.92 7.36
C TYR A 582 -37.62 9.82 6.32
N PRO A 583 -38.63 9.00 5.92
CA PRO A 583 -38.43 7.87 5.02
C PRO A 583 -37.86 8.23 3.66
N SER A 584 -38.24 9.38 3.10
CA SER A 584 -37.74 9.86 1.81
C SER A 584 -36.63 10.90 1.97
N ALA A 585 -35.78 11.05 0.95
CA ALA A 585 -34.88 12.19 0.83
C ALA A 585 -35.66 13.50 0.62
N GLY A 586 -35.11 14.62 1.10
CA GLY A 586 -35.63 15.96 0.88
C GLY A 586 -35.11 16.59 -0.42
N PHE A 587 -35.89 17.50 -1.00
CA PHE A 587 -35.53 18.24 -2.20
C PHE A 587 -35.64 19.76 -1.94
N ILE A 588 -34.67 20.50 -2.47
CA ILE A 588 -34.70 21.96 -2.54
C ILE A 588 -35.14 22.33 -3.95
N ASP A 589 -36.27 23.03 -4.06
CA ASP A 589 -36.77 23.53 -5.33
C ASP A 589 -35.72 24.44 -6.01
N GLY A 590 -35.54 24.26 -7.32
CA GLY A 590 -34.44 24.85 -8.05
C GLY A 590 -33.16 24.03 -7.94
N ASP A 591 -32.51 24.00 -6.76
CA ASP A 591 -31.20 23.36 -6.56
C ASP A 591 -31.21 21.87 -6.93
N SER A 592 -32.03 21.06 -6.24
CA SER A 592 -32.00 19.59 -6.33
C SER A 592 -32.32 19.10 -7.74
N TYR A 593 -33.32 19.69 -8.38
CA TYR A 593 -33.77 19.25 -9.70
C TYR A 593 -32.78 19.64 -10.79
N VAL A 594 -32.12 20.80 -10.70
CA VAL A 594 -31.06 21.16 -11.64
C VAL A 594 -29.90 20.16 -11.56
N TYR A 595 -29.56 19.68 -10.37
CA TYR A 595 -28.53 18.65 -10.23
C TYR A 595 -28.93 17.32 -10.87
N LEU A 596 -30.19 16.89 -10.69
CA LEU A 596 -30.73 15.65 -11.25
C LEU A 596 -30.85 15.72 -12.77
N GLU A 597 -31.38 16.81 -13.32
CA GLU A 597 -31.48 17.02 -14.77
C GLU A 597 -30.10 17.01 -15.42
N SER A 598 -29.11 17.67 -14.79
CA SER A 598 -27.73 17.67 -15.29
C SER A 598 -27.08 16.29 -15.23
N ALA A 599 -27.39 15.50 -14.20
CA ALA A 599 -26.91 14.13 -14.05
C ALA A 599 -27.52 13.20 -15.11
N TYR A 600 -28.83 13.33 -15.33
CA TYR A 600 -29.61 12.59 -16.33
C TYR A 600 -29.12 12.89 -17.75
N GLY A 601 -29.09 14.17 -18.13
CA GLY A 601 -28.63 14.65 -19.44
C GLY A 601 -27.11 14.63 -19.64
N ASN A 602 -26.35 14.26 -18.60
CA ASN A 602 -24.88 14.23 -18.60
C ASN A 602 -24.21 15.57 -18.99
N PHE A 603 -24.80 16.70 -18.63
CA PHE A 603 -24.31 18.00 -19.06
C PHE A 603 -22.89 18.30 -18.57
N SER A 604 -22.12 19.06 -19.37
CA SER A 604 -20.77 19.53 -19.03
C SER A 604 -20.79 20.86 -18.26
N ILE A 605 -21.89 21.60 -18.34
CA ILE A 605 -22.11 22.89 -17.68
C ILE A 605 -23.57 23.07 -17.27
N ASN A 606 -23.83 23.83 -16.20
CA ASN A 606 -25.15 24.33 -15.82
C ASN A 606 -25.00 25.58 -14.91
N THR A 607 -26.11 26.22 -14.50
CA THR A 607 -26.10 27.38 -13.59
C THR A 607 -25.31 27.11 -12.30
N TYR A 608 -25.37 25.87 -11.81
CA TYR A 608 -24.57 25.36 -10.71
C TYR A 608 -23.37 24.52 -11.19
N PRO A 609 -22.33 24.36 -10.35
CA PRO A 609 -21.21 23.46 -10.63
C PRO A 609 -21.68 22.02 -10.86
N ILE A 610 -21.12 21.35 -11.87
CA ILE A 610 -21.55 20.02 -12.31
C ILE A 610 -21.02 18.86 -11.44
N GLY A 611 -20.11 19.10 -10.50
CA GLY A 611 -19.45 18.04 -9.73
C GLY A 611 -20.41 17.18 -8.93
N TYR A 612 -21.42 17.78 -8.28
CA TYR A 612 -22.45 17.02 -7.58
C TYR A 612 -23.32 16.20 -8.54
N SER A 613 -23.67 16.74 -9.71
CA SER A 613 -24.39 15.98 -10.75
C SER A 613 -23.59 14.80 -11.30
N LYS A 614 -22.27 14.97 -11.48
CA LYS A 614 -21.38 13.86 -11.88
C LYS A 614 -21.27 12.82 -10.77
N PHE A 615 -21.25 13.24 -9.51
CA PHE A 615 -21.35 12.34 -8.35
C PHE A 615 -22.67 11.57 -8.35
N LEU A 616 -23.82 12.22 -8.51
CA LEU A 616 -25.13 11.55 -8.57
C LEU A 616 -25.19 10.52 -9.69
N ARG A 617 -24.69 10.87 -10.89
CA ARG A 617 -24.62 9.94 -12.03
C ARG A 617 -23.70 8.74 -11.77
N PHE A 618 -22.57 8.95 -11.11
CA PHE A 618 -21.70 7.86 -10.70
C PHE A 618 -22.37 6.98 -9.63
N PHE A 619 -23.01 7.60 -8.65
CA PHE A 619 -23.72 6.88 -7.59
C PHE A 619 -24.86 6.04 -8.15
N SER A 620 -25.59 6.53 -9.17
CA SER A 620 -26.68 5.80 -9.82
C SER A 620 -26.22 4.54 -10.56
N THR A 621 -24.92 4.40 -10.91
CA THR A 621 -24.42 3.13 -11.46
C THR A 621 -24.28 2.05 -10.38
N LEU A 622 -24.26 2.44 -9.11
CA LEU A 622 -24.20 1.53 -7.96
C LEU A 622 -25.59 1.26 -7.41
N THR A 623 -26.41 2.31 -7.24
CA THR A 623 -27.78 2.21 -6.75
C THR A 623 -28.57 3.48 -7.04
N ILE A 624 -29.88 3.34 -7.27
CA ILE A 624 -30.83 4.45 -7.40
C ILE A 624 -31.60 4.71 -6.09
N SER A 625 -31.22 4.09 -4.98
CA SER A 625 -31.90 4.27 -3.69
C SER A 625 -31.58 5.64 -3.09
N ASP A 626 -32.63 6.41 -2.76
CA ASP A 626 -32.52 7.69 -2.06
C ASP A 626 -31.94 7.50 -0.65
N THR A 627 -32.36 6.46 0.06
CA THR A 627 -31.87 6.10 1.40
C THR A 627 -30.39 5.74 1.37
N ALA A 628 -29.93 5.02 0.34
CA ALA A 628 -28.51 4.72 0.16
C ALA A 628 -27.69 5.99 -0.11
N LEU A 629 -28.21 6.92 -0.93
CA LEU A 629 -27.59 8.22 -1.18
C LEU A 629 -27.46 9.03 0.11
N VAL A 630 -28.56 9.20 0.85
CA VAL A 630 -28.59 9.92 2.13
C VAL A 630 -27.65 9.27 3.14
N GLY A 631 -27.63 7.94 3.22
CA GLY A 631 -26.70 7.18 4.06
C GLY A 631 -25.25 7.45 3.70
N PHE A 632 -24.89 7.37 2.42
CA PHE A 632 -23.53 7.67 1.96
C PHE A 632 -23.11 9.09 2.34
N GLN A 633 -23.96 10.09 2.08
CA GLN A 633 -23.67 11.48 2.41
C GLN A 633 -23.47 11.68 3.92
N TYR A 634 -24.35 11.10 4.74
CA TYR A 634 -24.29 11.22 6.19
C TYR A 634 -23.07 10.52 6.77
N PHE A 635 -22.77 9.29 6.36
CA PHE A 635 -21.62 8.54 6.85
C PHE A 635 -20.30 9.17 6.41
N LEU A 636 -20.22 9.69 5.19
CA LEU A 636 -19.04 10.42 4.73
C LEU A 636 -18.82 11.71 5.53
N LEU A 637 -19.89 12.45 5.84
CA LEU A 637 -19.83 13.65 6.67
C LEU A 637 -19.39 13.33 8.11
N GLN A 638 -19.96 12.29 8.71
CA GLN A 638 -19.58 11.83 10.05
C GLN A 638 -18.12 11.34 10.10
N ALA A 639 -17.68 10.55 9.11
CA ALA A 639 -16.31 10.08 9.04
C ALA A 639 -15.30 11.22 8.90
N SER A 640 -15.63 12.24 8.09
CA SER A 640 -14.77 13.42 7.91
C SER A 640 -14.75 14.33 9.14
N ALA A 641 -15.85 14.49 9.86
CA ALA A 641 -15.90 15.18 11.15
C ALA A 641 -15.08 14.45 12.23
N LEU A 642 -15.22 13.13 12.35
CA LEU A 642 -14.44 12.32 13.29
C LEU A 642 -12.95 12.34 12.96
N ALA A 643 -12.59 12.30 11.67
CA ALA A 643 -11.20 12.44 11.24
C ALA A 643 -10.59 13.77 11.72
N LEU A 644 -11.35 14.87 11.66
CA LEU A 644 -10.94 16.15 12.23
C LEU A 644 -10.77 16.06 13.75
N VAL A 645 -11.77 15.55 14.48
CA VAL A 645 -11.73 15.44 15.96
C VAL A 645 -10.50 14.67 16.44
N PHE A 646 -10.26 13.48 15.88
CA PHE A 646 -9.10 12.68 16.27
C PHE A 646 -7.77 13.29 15.80
N THR A 647 -7.75 14.00 14.66
CA THR A 647 -6.56 14.76 14.24
C THR A 647 -6.25 15.89 15.23
N LEU A 648 -7.26 16.62 15.69
CA LEU A 648 -7.10 17.65 16.72
C LEU A 648 -6.61 17.04 18.04
N ALA A 649 -7.18 15.89 18.43
CA ALA A 649 -6.77 15.19 19.63
C ALA A 649 -5.30 14.73 19.57
N TYR A 650 -4.88 14.24 18.41
CA TYR A 650 -3.54 13.76 18.15
C TYR A 650 -2.49 14.89 18.23
N PHE A 651 -2.78 16.06 17.64
CA PHE A 651 -1.80 17.14 17.55
C PHE A 651 -1.85 18.14 18.72
N TYR A 652 -3.03 18.41 19.26
CA TYR A 652 -3.22 19.47 20.27
C TYR A 652 -3.49 18.95 21.68
N LYS A 653 -3.70 17.64 21.86
CA LYS A 653 -3.89 16.97 23.17
C LYS A 653 -4.86 17.74 24.10
N PRO A 654 -6.12 17.96 23.67
CA PRO A 654 -7.15 18.61 24.49
C PRO A 654 -7.36 17.88 25.82
N GLY A 655 -7.71 18.63 26.87
CA GLY A 655 -8.18 18.05 28.13
C GLY A 655 -9.45 17.21 27.94
N LYS A 656 -9.72 16.31 28.89
CA LYS A 656 -10.82 15.33 28.80
C LYS A 656 -12.19 15.98 28.56
N VAL A 657 -12.47 17.12 29.22
CA VAL A 657 -13.73 17.85 29.09
C VAL A 657 -13.86 18.47 27.70
N ALA A 658 -12.83 19.20 27.25
CA ALA A 658 -12.82 19.82 25.93
C ALA A 658 -12.93 18.79 24.80
N PHE A 659 -12.21 17.66 24.92
CA PHE A 659 -12.33 16.55 23.99
C PHE A 659 -13.73 15.93 24.00
N GLY A 660 -14.31 15.70 25.18
CA GLY A 660 -15.66 15.14 25.32
C GLY A 660 -16.74 16.02 24.69
N LEU A 661 -16.67 17.33 24.91
CA LEU A 661 -17.57 18.31 24.28
C LEU A 661 -17.39 18.35 22.76
N LEU A 662 -16.14 18.37 22.28
CA LEU A 662 -15.83 18.35 20.85
C LEU A 662 -16.37 17.09 20.17
N TYR A 663 -16.07 15.93 20.75
CA TYR A 663 -16.48 14.63 20.26
C TYR A 663 -18.02 14.51 20.26
N GLY A 664 -18.68 14.86 21.38
CA GLY A 664 -20.12 14.83 21.49
C GLY A 664 -20.82 15.74 20.49
N PHE A 665 -20.35 16.99 20.35
CA PHE A 665 -20.92 17.94 19.39
C PHE A 665 -20.78 17.47 17.94
N MET A 666 -19.68 16.79 17.58
CA MET A 666 -19.48 16.30 16.22
C MET A 666 -20.29 15.04 15.93
N VAL A 667 -20.41 14.11 16.89
CA VAL A 667 -21.16 12.86 16.71
C VAL A 667 -22.67 13.09 16.71
N PHE A 668 -23.17 13.97 17.59
CA PHE A 668 -24.60 14.20 17.80
C PHE A 668 -25.09 15.52 17.20
N ASN A 669 -24.42 16.03 16.16
CA ASN A 669 -24.81 17.27 15.49
C ASN A 669 -26.07 17.03 14.62
N PRO A 670 -27.27 17.54 14.99
CA PRO A 670 -28.48 17.30 14.19
C PRO A 670 -28.37 17.85 12.76
N VAL A 671 -27.63 18.94 12.55
CA VAL A 671 -27.46 19.52 11.20
C VAL A 671 -26.88 18.51 10.20
N PHE A 672 -26.05 17.56 10.65
CA PHE A 672 -25.46 16.57 9.75
C PHE A 672 -26.51 15.66 9.12
N LEU A 673 -27.51 15.22 9.90
CA LEU A 673 -28.61 14.42 9.40
C LEU A 673 -29.48 15.22 8.44
N TYR A 674 -29.85 16.45 8.82
CA TYR A 674 -30.72 17.29 7.99
C TYR A 674 -30.05 17.69 6.68
N ILE A 675 -28.78 18.11 6.68
CA ILE A 675 -28.06 18.45 5.43
C ILE A 675 -27.88 17.20 4.55
N ALA A 676 -27.53 16.05 5.13
CA ALA A 676 -27.33 14.82 4.37
C ALA A 676 -28.62 14.23 3.79
N ASN A 677 -29.78 14.56 4.37
CA ASN A 677 -31.08 14.09 3.89
C ASN A 677 -31.53 14.76 2.59
N TYR A 678 -30.95 15.89 2.22
CA TYR A 678 -31.32 16.57 0.97
C TYR A 678 -30.48 16.10 -0.21
N VAL A 679 -31.13 15.98 -1.37
CA VAL A 679 -30.45 15.79 -2.66
C VAL A 679 -29.81 17.13 -3.06
N SER A 680 -28.70 17.47 -2.44
CA SER A 680 -28.01 18.75 -2.59
C SER A 680 -26.49 18.58 -2.47
N SER A 681 -25.73 19.53 -3.00
CA SER A 681 -24.27 19.49 -2.91
C SER A 681 -23.72 19.77 -1.50
N ASP A 682 -24.56 20.20 -0.55
CA ASP A 682 -24.15 20.72 0.76
C ASP A 682 -23.40 19.67 1.60
N ALA A 683 -23.94 18.45 1.73
CA ALA A 683 -23.34 17.38 2.55
C ALA A 683 -21.99 16.90 1.99
N LEU A 684 -21.95 16.64 0.68
CA LEU A 684 -20.73 16.21 -0.01
C LEU A 684 -19.66 17.31 0.05
N PHE A 685 -20.04 18.56 -0.19
CA PHE A 685 -19.13 19.69 -0.12
C PHE A 685 -18.56 19.88 1.28
N LEU A 686 -19.40 19.84 2.32
CA LEU A 686 -18.95 19.95 3.72
C LEU A 686 -17.98 18.83 4.07
N SER A 687 -18.26 17.60 3.64
CA SER A 687 -17.38 16.44 3.87
C SER A 687 -16.00 16.63 3.23
N LEU A 688 -15.96 17.02 1.94
CA LEU A 688 -14.72 17.31 1.23
C LEU A 688 -13.94 18.46 1.88
N SER A 689 -14.67 19.45 2.40
CA SER A 689 -14.10 20.62 3.07
C SER A 689 -13.47 20.29 4.42
N LEU A 690 -14.10 19.41 5.21
CA LEU A 690 -13.54 18.90 6.45
C LEU A 690 -12.31 18.03 6.20
N ILE A 691 -12.35 17.17 5.18
CA ILE A 691 -11.18 16.38 4.73
C ILE A 691 -10.05 17.34 4.34
N TRP A 692 -10.34 18.35 3.51
CA TRP A 692 -9.35 19.33 3.08
C TRP A 692 -8.71 20.07 4.25
N PHE A 693 -9.51 20.62 5.17
CA PHE A 693 -8.97 21.33 6.33
C PHE A 693 -8.14 20.39 7.23
N THR A 694 -8.59 19.15 7.43
CA THR A 694 -7.84 18.11 8.14
C THR A 694 -6.48 17.86 7.46
N LEU A 695 -6.43 17.75 6.13
CA LEU A 695 -5.18 17.59 5.38
C LEU A 695 -4.25 18.80 5.56
N LEU A 696 -4.78 20.02 5.65
CA LEU A 696 -3.96 21.20 5.93
C LEU A 696 -3.32 21.13 7.32
N LEU A 697 -4.04 20.66 8.34
CA LEU A 697 -3.45 20.40 9.68
C LEU A 697 -2.33 19.36 9.62
N TRP A 698 -2.52 18.30 8.85
CA TRP A 698 -1.48 17.29 8.61
C TRP A 698 -0.27 17.88 7.87
N ILE A 699 -0.47 18.70 6.84
CA ILE A 699 0.60 19.39 6.11
C ILE A 699 1.39 20.33 7.02
N LEU A 700 0.70 20.98 7.95
CA LEU A 700 1.27 21.92 8.91
C LEU A 700 2.22 21.22 9.90
N HIS A 701 1.83 20.05 10.40
CA HIS A 701 2.51 19.36 11.50
C HIS A 701 3.39 18.18 11.06
N ARG A 702 2.93 17.36 10.11
CA ARG A 702 3.64 16.19 9.56
C ARG A 702 3.55 16.17 8.03
N PRO A 703 4.25 17.10 7.35
CA PRO A 703 4.18 17.21 5.92
C PRO A 703 4.68 15.97 5.18
N ASN A 704 3.90 15.50 4.22
CA ASN A 704 4.23 14.40 3.33
C ASN A 704 3.85 14.78 1.88
N GLN A 705 4.61 14.32 0.89
CA GLN A 705 4.33 14.55 -0.53
C GLN A 705 2.95 14.03 -0.94
N SER A 706 2.52 12.89 -0.39
CA SER A 706 1.17 12.34 -0.65
C SER A 706 0.07 13.31 -0.21
N LEU A 707 0.28 14.05 0.88
CA LEU A 707 -0.70 15.04 1.37
C LEU A 707 -0.83 16.23 0.43
N ILE A 708 0.24 16.62 -0.26
CA ILE A 708 0.21 17.70 -1.25
C ILE A 708 -0.69 17.32 -2.43
N ILE A 709 -0.51 16.11 -2.95
CA ILE A 709 -1.32 15.59 -4.07
C ILE A 709 -2.77 15.44 -3.64
N LEU A 710 -3.01 14.80 -2.48
CA LEU A 710 -4.36 14.57 -1.97
C LEU A 710 -5.09 15.88 -1.73
N HIS A 711 -4.42 16.88 -1.13
CA HIS A 711 -4.97 18.23 -1.00
C HIS A 711 -5.36 18.82 -2.35
N ALA A 712 -4.48 18.78 -3.36
CA ALA A 712 -4.76 19.39 -4.66
C ALA A 712 -5.99 18.74 -5.32
N VAL A 713 -6.11 17.41 -5.23
CA VAL A 713 -7.27 16.65 -5.71
C VAL A 713 -8.54 17.00 -4.94
N ILE A 714 -8.50 17.03 -3.61
CA ILE A 714 -9.67 17.33 -2.79
C ILE A 714 -10.15 18.77 -3.04
N ILE A 715 -9.26 19.74 -3.21
CA ILE A 715 -9.66 21.10 -3.61
C ILE A 715 -10.36 21.09 -4.96
N LEU A 716 -9.83 20.40 -5.96
CA LEU A 716 -10.47 20.32 -7.28
C LEU A 716 -11.87 19.71 -7.16
N LEU A 717 -12.00 18.59 -6.42
CA LEU A 717 -13.30 17.96 -6.19
C LEU A 717 -14.27 18.91 -5.48
N ALA A 718 -13.85 19.54 -4.38
CA ALA A 718 -14.67 20.51 -3.66
C ALA A 718 -15.10 21.68 -4.57
N PHE A 719 -14.19 22.18 -5.41
CA PHE A 719 -14.47 23.28 -6.35
C PHE A 719 -15.44 22.89 -7.46
N THR A 720 -15.32 21.68 -8.01
CA THR A 720 -16.29 21.19 -9.00
C THR A 720 -17.67 20.94 -8.40
N VAL A 721 -17.76 20.66 -7.10
CA VAL A 721 -19.02 20.49 -6.36
C VAL A 721 -19.64 21.83 -5.97
N ARG A 722 -18.85 22.80 -5.48
CA ARG A 722 -19.28 24.19 -5.21
C ARG A 722 -18.20 25.22 -5.48
N TYR A 723 -18.56 26.32 -6.14
CA TYR A 723 -17.66 27.45 -6.37
C TYR A 723 -17.26 28.21 -5.10
N ASN A 724 -17.90 27.95 -3.95
CA ASN A 724 -17.42 28.44 -2.65
C ASN A 724 -16.00 27.95 -2.34
N ALA A 725 -15.53 26.84 -2.93
CA ALA A 725 -14.13 26.41 -2.78
C ALA A 725 -13.11 27.31 -3.52
N LEU A 726 -13.55 28.35 -4.25
CA LEU A 726 -12.65 29.25 -5.00
C LEU A 726 -11.62 29.95 -4.10
N PHE A 727 -11.95 30.20 -2.82
CA PHE A 727 -11.01 30.80 -1.87
C PHE A 727 -10.09 29.78 -1.17
N TYR A 728 -10.33 28.47 -1.32
CA TYR A 728 -9.54 27.44 -0.63
C TYR A 728 -8.04 27.48 -0.99
N PRO A 729 -7.62 27.76 -2.24
CA PRO A 729 -6.21 27.94 -2.57
C PRO A 729 -5.51 29.03 -1.76
N ILE A 730 -6.23 30.09 -1.37
CA ILE A 730 -5.67 31.20 -0.58
C ILE A 730 -5.38 30.72 0.85
N VAL A 731 -6.32 30.00 1.46
CA VAL A 731 -6.14 29.39 2.80
C VAL A 731 -5.06 28.29 2.77
N ALA A 732 -5.04 27.49 1.71
CA ALA A 732 -4.00 26.49 1.49
C ALA A 732 -2.61 27.12 1.35
N ALA A 733 -2.50 28.26 0.65
CA ALA A 733 -1.25 28.99 0.52
C ALA A 733 -0.74 29.47 1.89
N LEU A 734 -1.62 29.97 2.74
CA LEU A 734 -1.28 30.27 4.13
C LEU A 734 -0.70 29.04 4.85
N ALA A 735 -1.37 27.88 4.79
CA ALA A 735 -0.87 26.64 5.40
C ALA A 735 0.52 26.23 4.88
N PHE A 736 0.75 26.29 3.56
CA PHE A 736 2.05 25.96 2.97
C PHE A 736 3.14 26.94 3.36
N ILE A 737 2.85 28.25 3.35
CA ILE A 737 3.79 29.30 3.77
C ILE A 737 4.26 29.05 5.20
N ILE A 738 3.32 28.72 6.10
CA ILE A 738 3.62 28.50 7.52
C ILE A 738 4.30 27.13 7.76
N SER A 739 4.05 26.13 6.92
CA SER A 739 4.59 24.77 7.09
C SER A 739 6.13 24.73 7.12
N ARG A 740 6.71 23.72 7.80
CA ARG A 740 8.18 23.55 7.92
C ARG A 740 8.85 22.94 6.69
N GLN A 741 8.17 22.86 5.54
CA GLN A 741 8.67 22.18 4.35
C GLN A 741 9.69 23.01 3.55
N PRO A 742 10.54 22.38 2.71
CA PRO A 742 11.38 23.09 1.75
C PRO A 742 10.54 23.96 0.79
N TRP A 743 11.07 25.13 0.41
CA TRP A 743 10.36 26.11 -0.41
C TRP A 743 9.79 25.53 -1.71
N ARG A 744 10.50 24.61 -2.37
CA ARG A 744 10.03 23.94 -3.60
C ARG A 744 8.71 23.20 -3.38
N ARG A 745 8.56 22.50 -2.24
CA ARG A 745 7.33 21.77 -1.90
C ARG A 745 6.19 22.73 -1.58
N LYS A 746 6.48 23.87 -0.93
CA LYS A 746 5.50 24.94 -0.70
C LYS A 746 4.95 25.47 -2.03
N VAL A 747 5.85 25.84 -2.94
CA VAL A 747 5.48 26.36 -4.28
C VAL A 747 4.68 25.33 -5.07
N VAL A 748 5.11 24.07 -5.11
CA VAL A 748 4.37 23.00 -5.80
C VAL A 748 2.99 22.80 -5.18
N GLY A 749 2.87 22.80 -3.86
CA GLY A 749 1.57 22.66 -3.19
C GLY A 749 0.60 23.79 -3.52
N ILE A 750 1.09 25.03 -3.52
CA ILE A 750 0.29 26.21 -3.87
C ILE A 750 -0.13 26.15 -5.35
N LEU A 751 0.85 26.03 -6.25
CA LEU A 751 0.62 26.08 -7.69
C LEU A 751 -0.23 24.92 -8.19
N SER A 752 -0.09 23.72 -7.62
CA SER A 752 -0.88 22.56 -8.05
C SER A 752 -2.39 22.77 -7.87
N SER A 753 -2.81 23.35 -6.74
CA SER A 753 -4.23 23.67 -6.52
C SER A 753 -4.75 24.75 -7.50
N ILE A 754 -3.94 25.79 -7.77
CA ILE A 754 -4.28 26.88 -8.69
C ILE A 754 -4.39 26.37 -10.13
N ILE A 755 -3.43 25.56 -10.59
CA ILE A 755 -3.39 25.03 -11.95
C ILE A 755 -4.61 24.14 -12.21
N LEU A 756 -4.98 23.27 -11.26
CA LEU A 756 -6.13 22.38 -11.41
C LEU A 756 -7.46 23.17 -11.48
N ILE A 757 -7.64 24.15 -10.59
CA ILE A 757 -8.81 25.04 -10.63
C ILE A 757 -8.83 25.84 -11.94
N ALA A 758 -7.72 26.44 -12.34
CA ALA A 758 -7.62 27.21 -13.57
C ALA A 758 -7.94 26.37 -14.80
N GLY A 759 -7.48 25.11 -14.84
CA GLY A 759 -7.83 24.16 -15.90
C GLY A 759 -9.33 23.88 -15.98
N PHE A 760 -9.99 23.69 -14.83
CA PHE A 760 -11.45 23.51 -14.79
C PHE A 760 -12.19 24.79 -15.20
N VAL A 761 -11.79 25.96 -14.67
CA VAL A 761 -12.34 27.27 -15.04
C VAL A 761 -12.22 27.49 -16.55
N TRP A 762 -11.06 27.18 -17.14
CA TRP A 762 -10.80 27.29 -18.57
C TRP A 762 -11.72 26.37 -19.37
N HIS A 763 -11.87 25.11 -18.94
CA HIS A 763 -12.75 24.14 -19.57
C HIS A 763 -14.21 24.63 -19.55
N THR A 764 -14.73 24.98 -18.37
CA THR A 764 -16.10 25.49 -18.18
C THR A 764 -16.33 26.76 -19.00
N SER A 765 -15.37 27.69 -19.03
CA SER A 765 -15.49 28.92 -19.81
C SER A 765 -15.61 28.65 -21.31
N ASN A 766 -14.86 27.67 -21.82
CA ASN A 766 -14.95 27.30 -23.23
C ASN A 766 -16.28 26.62 -23.57
N GLN A 767 -16.90 25.90 -22.62
CA GLN A 767 -18.23 25.32 -22.82
C GLN A 767 -19.31 26.41 -22.91
N TYR A 768 -19.25 27.45 -22.07
CA TYR A 768 -20.18 28.59 -22.17
C TYR A 768 -19.98 29.41 -23.44
N ASP A 769 -18.73 29.55 -23.89
CA ASP A 769 -18.40 30.19 -25.16
C ASP A 769 -19.04 29.45 -26.33
N ARG A 770 -18.97 28.11 -26.36
CA ARG A 770 -19.69 27.29 -27.35
C ARG A 770 -21.21 27.43 -27.27
N LEU A 771 -21.77 27.60 -26.07
CA LEU A 771 -23.22 27.70 -25.87
C LEU A 771 -23.78 29.07 -26.27
N THR A 772 -23.04 30.15 -26.00
CA THR A 772 -23.56 31.53 -26.07
C THR A 772 -22.77 32.47 -26.99
N GLY A 773 -21.59 32.07 -27.45
CA GLY A 773 -20.62 32.95 -28.10
C GLY A 773 -19.93 33.94 -27.16
N ILE A 774 -20.13 33.79 -25.84
CA ILE A 774 -19.56 34.66 -24.82
C ILE A 774 -18.79 33.82 -23.80
N ARG A 775 -17.48 34.05 -23.75
CA ARG A 775 -16.59 33.39 -22.78
C ARG A 775 -16.82 33.92 -21.37
N GLN A 776 -17.25 33.04 -20.47
CA GLN A 776 -17.48 33.36 -19.05
C GLN A 776 -17.34 32.10 -18.18
N PHE A 777 -16.86 32.24 -16.95
CA PHE A 777 -16.69 31.09 -16.04
C PHE A 777 -18.00 30.59 -15.43
N SER A 778 -18.83 31.51 -14.93
CA SER A 778 -20.10 31.17 -14.31
C SER A 778 -21.11 32.30 -14.54
N PRO A 779 -22.28 32.01 -15.15
CA PRO A 779 -23.32 33.01 -15.33
C PRO A 779 -23.94 33.43 -14.00
N PHE A 780 -23.97 32.53 -13.01
CA PHE A 780 -24.53 32.77 -11.69
C PHE A 780 -23.90 33.99 -11.00
N SER A 781 -22.60 34.19 -11.13
CA SER A 781 -21.87 35.30 -10.51
C SER A 781 -22.39 36.68 -10.94
N GLY A 782 -22.73 36.85 -12.22
CA GLY A 782 -23.27 38.11 -12.74
C GLY A 782 -24.69 38.38 -12.26
N TRP A 783 -25.51 37.33 -12.20
CA TRP A 783 -26.86 37.41 -11.65
C TRP A 783 -26.85 37.76 -10.15
N GLN A 784 -25.97 37.12 -9.37
CA GLN A 784 -25.83 37.42 -7.95
C GLN A 784 -25.35 38.86 -7.73
N MET A 785 -24.38 39.35 -8.51
CA MET A 785 -23.91 40.73 -8.39
C MET A 785 -25.02 41.76 -8.68
N ALA A 786 -25.82 41.55 -9.74
CA ALA A 786 -26.97 42.41 -10.01
C ALA A 786 -28.01 42.33 -8.89
N ASN A 787 -28.39 41.12 -8.45
CA ASN A 787 -29.31 40.92 -7.34
C ASN A 787 -28.88 41.67 -6.07
N ASN A 788 -27.61 41.55 -5.69
CA ASN A 788 -27.07 42.21 -4.50
C ASN A 788 -27.16 43.73 -4.63
N ALA A 789 -26.83 44.27 -5.79
CA ALA A 789 -26.94 45.70 -6.08
C ALA A 789 -28.39 46.21 -6.00
N LEU A 790 -29.37 45.41 -6.45
CA LEU A 790 -30.78 45.80 -6.44
C LEU A 790 -31.37 46.01 -5.03
N TYR A 791 -30.90 45.26 -4.02
CA TYR A 791 -31.30 45.53 -2.62
C TYR A 791 -30.87 46.89 -2.12
N ALA A 792 -29.74 47.42 -2.62
CA ALA A 792 -29.33 48.78 -2.33
C ALA A 792 -30.07 49.79 -3.21
N TYR A 793 -30.22 49.47 -4.50
CA TYR A 793 -30.77 50.38 -5.49
C TYR A 793 -32.22 50.76 -5.24
N ARG A 794 -32.98 49.84 -4.64
CA ARG A 794 -34.33 50.09 -4.13
C ARG A 794 -34.44 51.35 -3.27
N PHE A 795 -33.45 51.58 -2.39
CA PHE A 795 -33.49 52.69 -1.43
C PHE A 795 -33.08 54.04 -2.03
N VAL A 796 -32.67 54.06 -3.30
CA VAL A 796 -32.34 55.29 -4.06
C VAL A 796 -33.25 55.45 -5.28
N GLN A 797 -34.42 54.80 -5.28
CA GLN A 797 -35.38 54.83 -6.38
C GLN A 797 -35.91 56.24 -6.69
N ASP A 798 -35.98 57.11 -5.68
CA ASP A 798 -36.48 58.49 -5.79
C ASP A 798 -35.40 59.48 -6.29
N GLU A 799 -34.14 59.05 -6.33
CA GLU A 799 -33.04 59.84 -6.92
C GLU A 799 -33.06 59.75 -8.45
N PRO A 800 -32.64 60.79 -9.18
CA PRO A 800 -32.55 60.73 -10.65
C PRO A 800 -31.61 59.59 -11.11
N PRO A 801 -31.85 58.98 -12.29
CA PRO A 801 -31.00 57.91 -12.81
C PRO A 801 -29.53 58.34 -12.91
N PRO A 802 -28.57 57.53 -12.42
CA PRO A 802 -27.16 57.88 -12.50
C PRO A 802 -26.69 57.89 -13.97
N PRO A 803 -25.65 58.66 -14.32
CA PRO A 803 -25.16 58.78 -15.69
C PRO A 803 -24.57 57.45 -16.19
N MET A 804 -25.35 56.68 -16.94
CA MET A 804 -25.03 55.29 -17.29
C MET A 804 -24.83 55.03 -18.80
N PRO A 805 -23.96 54.05 -19.15
CA PRO A 805 -23.82 53.56 -20.52
C PRO A 805 -25.15 53.15 -21.17
N ALA A 806 -25.27 53.37 -22.48
CA ALA A 806 -26.49 53.06 -23.25
C ALA A 806 -26.98 51.62 -23.08
N LYS A 807 -26.05 50.66 -22.96
CA LYS A 807 -26.34 49.24 -22.75
C LYS A 807 -27.11 48.92 -21.47
N PHE A 808 -27.09 49.79 -20.45
CA PHE A 808 -27.80 49.59 -19.19
C PHE A 808 -29.18 50.26 -19.15
N LYS A 809 -29.42 51.30 -19.96
CA LYS A 809 -30.61 52.16 -19.87
C LYS A 809 -31.94 51.40 -19.92
N GLN A 810 -32.03 50.38 -20.79
CA GLN A 810 -33.26 49.57 -20.90
C GLN A 810 -33.51 48.74 -19.63
N LEU A 811 -32.47 48.10 -19.10
CA LEU A 811 -32.55 47.29 -17.89
C LEU A 811 -32.86 48.19 -16.67
N ASP A 812 -32.16 49.32 -16.56
CA ASP A 812 -32.39 50.29 -15.49
C ASP A 812 -33.82 50.83 -15.48
N LYS A 813 -34.35 51.19 -16.65
CA LYS A 813 -35.76 51.61 -16.79
C LYS A 813 -36.70 50.53 -16.26
N MET A 814 -36.49 49.25 -16.61
CA MET A 814 -37.30 48.14 -16.11
C MET A 814 -37.19 47.96 -14.60
N VAL A 815 -35.99 48.09 -14.05
CA VAL A 815 -35.72 47.99 -12.60
C VAL A 815 -36.41 49.12 -11.84
N ARG A 816 -36.28 50.37 -12.30
CA ARG A 816 -36.94 51.53 -11.67
C ARG A 816 -38.46 51.44 -11.75
N THR A 817 -39.01 51.10 -12.93
CA THR A 817 -40.45 50.86 -13.07
C THR A 817 -40.94 49.76 -12.13
N TYR A 818 -40.17 48.68 -11.96
CA TYR A 818 -40.50 47.64 -11.01
C TYR A 818 -40.60 48.18 -9.58
N PHE A 819 -39.60 48.94 -9.13
CA PHE A 819 -39.60 49.52 -7.78
C PHE A 819 -40.71 50.56 -7.57
N ASP A 820 -41.00 51.37 -8.59
CA ASP A 820 -42.14 52.31 -8.54
C ASP A 820 -43.49 51.58 -8.39
N THR A 821 -43.67 50.45 -9.09
CA THR A 821 -44.90 49.65 -8.98
C THR A 821 -44.99 48.84 -7.68
N THR A 822 -43.88 48.64 -6.96
CA THR A 822 -43.81 47.79 -5.77
C THR A 822 -43.54 48.56 -4.48
N ARG A 823 -43.75 49.89 -4.49
CA ARG A 823 -43.56 50.77 -3.31
C ARG A 823 -44.34 50.33 -2.07
N ASN A 824 -45.55 49.79 -2.24
CA ASN A 824 -46.34 49.28 -1.12
C ASN A 824 -45.83 47.91 -0.66
N ILE A 825 -44.92 47.93 0.32
CA ILE A 825 -44.28 46.74 0.89
C ILE A 825 -45.26 45.77 1.56
N PHE A 826 -46.44 46.21 2.00
CA PHE A 826 -47.44 45.32 2.60
C PHE A 826 -48.13 44.44 1.55
N MET A 827 -48.36 44.98 0.35
CA MET A 827 -48.88 44.23 -0.79
C MET A 827 -47.79 43.44 -1.51
N HIS A 828 -46.55 43.89 -1.41
CA HIS A 828 -45.39 43.28 -2.04
C HIS A 828 -44.39 42.86 -0.97
N GLN A 829 -44.76 41.88 -0.13
CA GLN A 829 -43.96 41.50 1.05
C GLN A 829 -42.52 41.08 0.72
N GLN A 830 -42.25 40.61 -0.50
CA GLN A 830 -40.90 40.29 -0.95
C GLN A 830 -39.93 41.48 -0.86
N GLU A 831 -40.47 42.69 -1.00
CA GLU A 831 -39.73 43.94 -0.95
C GLU A 831 -39.29 44.33 0.48
N MET A 832 -39.81 43.66 1.51
CA MET A 832 -39.30 43.76 2.89
C MET A 832 -38.03 42.93 3.12
N MET A 833 -37.68 42.02 2.20
CA MET A 833 -36.47 41.20 2.33
C MET A 833 -35.23 42.05 2.09
N ILE A 834 -34.19 41.83 2.91
CA ILE A 834 -32.89 42.50 2.79
C ILE A 834 -31.79 41.44 2.65
N ALA A 835 -30.84 41.68 1.74
CA ALA A 835 -29.72 40.79 1.43
C ALA A 835 -30.16 39.33 1.16
N ASN A 836 -31.15 39.14 0.29
CA ASN A 836 -31.68 37.84 -0.13
C ASN A 836 -31.32 37.57 -1.61
N THR A 837 -31.83 36.50 -2.24
CA THR A 837 -31.61 36.16 -3.66
C THR A 837 -32.88 36.25 -4.52
N TRP A 838 -33.96 36.82 -3.98
CA TRP A 838 -35.27 36.91 -4.66
C TRP A 838 -35.22 37.51 -6.08
N TYR A 839 -34.52 38.63 -6.30
CA TYR A 839 -34.46 39.31 -7.61
C TYR A 839 -33.78 38.46 -8.70
N MET A 840 -33.02 37.44 -8.33
CA MET A 840 -32.41 36.51 -9.28
C MET A 840 -33.35 35.37 -9.67
N TRP A 841 -34.27 34.96 -8.80
CA TRP A 841 -35.05 33.74 -8.98
C TRP A 841 -36.51 33.95 -9.35
N ASP A 842 -37.13 35.02 -8.87
CA ASP A 842 -38.57 35.20 -9.07
C ASP A 842 -38.87 35.58 -10.54
N PRO A 843 -39.79 34.87 -11.23
CA PRO A 843 -40.14 35.17 -12.62
C PRO A 843 -40.68 36.60 -12.85
N LYS A 844 -41.23 37.25 -11.83
CA LYS A 844 -41.74 38.63 -11.88
C LYS A 844 -40.65 39.68 -11.62
N SER A 845 -39.47 39.26 -11.17
CA SER A 845 -38.34 40.17 -10.94
C SER A 845 -37.90 40.87 -12.23
N PRO A 846 -37.36 42.11 -12.14
CA PRO A 846 -36.94 42.86 -13.32
C PRO A 846 -35.80 42.16 -14.09
N LEU A 847 -34.93 41.39 -13.41
CA LEU A 847 -33.84 40.65 -14.04
C LEU A 847 -34.37 39.47 -14.88
N GLN A 848 -35.30 38.68 -14.34
CA GLN A 848 -35.95 37.59 -15.09
C GLN A 848 -36.75 38.13 -16.28
N GLN A 849 -37.54 39.18 -16.07
CA GLN A 849 -38.31 39.83 -17.13
C GLN A 849 -37.41 40.36 -18.25
N TYR A 850 -36.27 40.97 -17.93
CA TYR A 850 -35.31 41.44 -18.92
C TYR A 850 -34.73 40.28 -19.75
N MET A 851 -34.33 39.19 -19.09
CA MET A 851 -33.84 38.00 -19.76
C MET A 851 -34.87 37.44 -20.74
N TYR A 852 -36.13 37.23 -20.30
CA TYR A 852 -37.18 36.70 -21.18
C TYR A 852 -37.48 37.64 -22.34
N ARG A 853 -37.48 38.97 -22.13
CA ARG A 853 -37.65 39.97 -23.21
C ARG A 853 -36.57 39.86 -24.27
N LYS A 854 -35.31 39.66 -23.88
CA LYS A 854 -34.18 39.52 -24.83
C LYS A 854 -34.32 38.31 -25.77
N PHE A 855 -35.05 37.28 -25.35
CA PHE A 855 -35.28 36.06 -26.11
C PHE A 855 -36.73 35.89 -26.60
N GLN A 856 -37.53 36.96 -26.63
CA GLN A 856 -38.92 36.89 -27.13
C GLN A 856 -39.02 36.35 -28.57
N LYS A 857 -37.98 36.59 -29.39
CA LYS A 857 -37.91 36.13 -30.79
C LYS A 857 -37.22 34.76 -30.97
N ASP A 858 -36.70 34.16 -29.89
CA ASP A 858 -36.04 32.85 -29.90
C ASP A 858 -36.65 31.96 -28.80
N SER A 859 -37.79 31.36 -29.14
CA SER A 859 -38.49 30.41 -28.27
C SER A 859 -37.72 29.09 -28.08
N THR A 860 -36.78 28.77 -28.98
CA THR A 860 -36.01 27.51 -28.96
C THR A 860 -34.83 27.53 -28.01
N ALA A 861 -34.37 28.71 -27.56
CA ALA A 861 -33.29 28.81 -26.60
C ALA A 861 -33.66 28.18 -25.24
N HIS A 862 -32.89 27.17 -24.85
CA HIS A 862 -33.00 26.54 -23.54
C HIS A 862 -32.64 27.51 -22.41
N ILE A 863 -33.18 27.30 -21.21
CA ILE A 863 -33.07 28.24 -20.07
C ILE A 863 -31.61 28.59 -19.71
N LEU A 864 -30.69 27.62 -19.75
CA LEU A 864 -29.27 27.83 -19.46
C LEU A 864 -28.62 28.83 -20.44
N LYS A 865 -28.96 28.73 -21.74
CA LYS A 865 -28.46 29.67 -22.76
C LYS A 865 -28.95 31.08 -22.46
N LYS A 866 -30.24 31.23 -22.12
CA LYS A 866 -30.85 32.52 -21.75
C LYS A 866 -30.14 33.15 -20.56
N TRP A 867 -29.96 32.38 -19.49
CA TRP A 867 -29.26 32.79 -18.27
C TRP A 867 -27.82 33.22 -18.55
N ALA A 868 -27.09 32.42 -19.32
CA ALA A 868 -25.69 32.68 -19.62
C ALA A 868 -25.49 33.91 -20.53
N THR A 869 -26.37 34.15 -21.49
CA THR A 869 -26.25 35.32 -22.39
C THR A 869 -26.42 36.67 -21.68
N VAL A 870 -27.17 36.74 -20.58
CA VAL A 870 -27.37 38.00 -19.83
C VAL A 870 -26.43 38.16 -18.63
N GLY A 871 -25.81 37.07 -18.16
CA GLY A 871 -24.90 37.06 -17.00
C GLY A 871 -23.83 38.16 -17.02
N PRO A 872 -23.04 38.32 -18.10
CA PRO A 872 -22.01 39.36 -18.19
C PRO A 872 -22.57 40.78 -18.11
N LEU A 873 -23.72 41.05 -18.75
CA LEU A 873 -24.38 42.35 -18.66
C LEU A 873 -24.82 42.66 -17.22
N PHE A 874 -25.38 41.67 -16.53
CA PHE A 874 -25.82 41.80 -15.14
C PHE A 874 -24.63 42.00 -14.19
N ALA A 875 -23.51 41.33 -14.44
CA ALA A 875 -22.29 41.57 -13.70
C ALA A 875 -21.86 43.04 -13.80
N GLU A 876 -21.72 43.55 -15.03
CA GLU A 876 -21.29 44.93 -15.25
C GLU A 876 -22.28 45.96 -14.70
N TYR A 877 -23.59 45.70 -14.83
CA TYR A 877 -24.65 46.57 -14.31
C TYR A 877 -24.64 46.62 -12.79
N GLY A 878 -24.59 45.46 -12.12
CA GLY A 878 -24.50 45.39 -10.66
C GLY A 878 -23.25 46.08 -10.11
N ALA A 879 -22.08 45.81 -10.71
CA ALA A 879 -20.84 46.48 -10.34
C ALA A 879 -20.89 48.00 -10.56
N TYR A 880 -21.55 48.45 -11.63
CA TYR A 880 -21.76 49.87 -11.88
C TYR A 880 -22.61 50.51 -10.78
N LEU A 881 -23.77 49.92 -10.43
CA LEU A 881 -24.63 50.43 -9.36
C LEU A 881 -23.92 50.48 -8.00
N ILE A 882 -23.16 49.43 -7.64
CA ILE A 882 -22.41 49.39 -6.37
C ILE A 882 -21.37 50.51 -6.31
N ARG A 883 -20.70 50.84 -7.42
CA ARG A 883 -19.74 51.94 -7.48
C ARG A 883 -20.39 53.32 -7.36
N GLN A 884 -21.61 53.48 -7.85
CA GLN A 884 -22.36 54.75 -7.72
C GLN A 884 -22.90 54.94 -6.30
N TYR A 885 -23.33 53.85 -5.65
CA TYR A 885 -23.97 53.90 -4.33
C TYR A 885 -23.25 53.02 -3.29
N PRO A 886 -21.95 53.26 -3.01
CA PRO A 886 -21.17 52.39 -2.12
C PRO A 886 -21.69 52.42 -0.68
N THR A 887 -22.10 53.58 -0.18
CA THR A 887 -22.63 53.75 1.18
C THR A 887 -23.97 53.04 1.35
N THR A 888 -24.90 53.25 0.41
CA THR A 888 -26.21 52.57 0.39
C THR A 888 -26.04 51.06 0.29
N PHE A 889 -25.11 50.59 -0.55
CA PHE A 889 -24.80 49.17 -0.64
C PHE A 889 -24.23 48.61 0.67
N ALA A 890 -23.36 49.37 1.35
CA ALA A 890 -22.86 48.97 2.66
C ALA A 890 -23.99 48.84 3.69
N GLN A 891 -24.91 49.81 3.74
CA GLN A 891 -26.00 49.86 4.70
C GLN A 891 -27.08 48.79 4.47
N TYR A 892 -27.50 48.58 3.22
CA TYR A 892 -28.67 47.76 2.89
C TYR A 892 -28.32 46.38 2.32
N TYR A 893 -27.06 46.10 2.03
CA TYR A 893 -26.63 44.76 1.66
C TYR A 893 -25.51 44.25 2.56
N LEU A 894 -24.38 44.97 2.63
CA LEU A 894 -23.17 44.46 3.28
C LEU A 894 -23.34 44.25 4.80
N LEU A 895 -23.89 45.23 5.52
CA LEU A 895 -24.10 45.15 6.96
C LEU A 895 -25.17 44.10 7.32
N PRO A 896 -26.36 44.04 6.69
CA PRO A 896 -27.32 42.96 6.88
C PRO A 896 -26.72 41.57 6.59
N ASN A 897 -25.94 41.43 5.52
CA ASN A 897 -25.29 40.16 5.19
C ASN A 897 -24.19 39.81 6.20
N THR A 898 -23.47 40.81 6.74
CA THR A 898 -22.51 40.63 7.85
C THR A 898 -23.22 40.12 9.11
N MET A 899 -24.40 40.64 9.43
CA MET A 899 -25.20 40.13 10.56
C MET A 899 -25.65 38.68 10.32
N LYS A 900 -26.02 38.32 9.09
CA LYS A 900 -26.25 36.91 8.72
C LYS A 900 -24.99 36.06 8.85
N TYR A 901 -23.78 36.60 8.60
CA TYR A 901 -22.54 35.86 8.86
C TYR A 901 -22.37 35.53 10.33
N TYR A 902 -22.66 36.50 11.20
CA TYR A 902 -22.55 36.33 12.65
C TYR A 902 -23.58 35.34 13.20
N ALA A 903 -24.83 35.41 12.75
CA ALA A 903 -25.93 34.52 13.15
C ALA A 903 -26.66 34.01 11.88
N PRO A 904 -26.17 32.91 11.27
CA PRO A 904 -26.68 32.46 9.98
C PRO A 904 -28.09 31.90 10.08
N PRO A 905 -29.02 32.35 9.21
CA PRO A 905 -30.39 31.83 9.20
C PRO A 905 -30.40 30.36 8.77
N VAL A 906 -31.37 29.59 9.29
CA VAL A 906 -31.47 28.13 9.03
C VAL A 906 -31.78 27.84 7.56
N GLU A 907 -32.60 28.68 6.92
CA GLU A 907 -32.98 28.74 5.50
C GLU A 907 -32.93 27.42 4.70
N PHE A 908 -34.08 26.95 4.22
CA PHE A 908 -34.29 25.66 3.51
C PHE A 908 -34.21 24.41 4.39
N LEU A 909 -33.56 24.49 5.55
CA LEU A 909 -33.50 23.40 6.53
C LEU A 909 -34.54 23.54 7.66
N ASP A 910 -35.29 24.64 7.68
CA ASP A 910 -36.36 24.94 8.66
C ASP A 910 -37.69 24.27 8.30
N THR A 911 -37.80 23.75 7.08
CA THR A 911 -38.97 22.99 6.60
C THR A 911 -38.52 21.81 5.72
N TYR A 912 -39.03 20.62 6.00
CA TYR A 912 -38.77 19.42 5.20
C TYR A 912 -39.36 19.59 3.80
N ASN A 913 -38.54 19.31 2.78
CA ASN A 913 -38.91 19.43 1.37
C ASN A 913 -39.51 20.82 1.01
N MET A 914 -38.98 21.88 1.64
CA MET A 914 -39.44 23.27 1.51
C MET A 914 -40.94 23.47 1.81
N GLY A 915 -41.50 22.63 2.70
CA GLY A 915 -42.90 22.69 3.07
C GLY A 915 -43.86 22.10 2.03
N LYS A 916 -43.35 21.43 0.99
CA LYS A 916 -44.16 20.72 -0.02
C LYS A 916 -44.23 19.24 0.28
N ASP A 917 -45.41 18.65 0.12
CA ASP A 917 -45.62 17.20 0.29
C ASP A 917 -45.31 16.38 -0.97
N SER A 918 -44.94 17.06 -2.07
CA SER A 918 -44.71 16.45 -3.37
C SER A 918 -43.45 16.96 -4.06
N ILE A 919 -42.92 16.16 -5.00
CA ILE A 919 -41.69 16.44 -5.75
C ILE A 919 -41.92 16.57 -7.27
N ALA A 920 -40.94 17.14 -7.96
CA ALA A 920 -40.97 17.22 -9.42
C ALA A 920 -40.81 15.83 -10.10
N PRO A 921 -41.32 15.64 -11.34
CA PRO A 921 -41.29 14.35 -12.03
C PRO A 921 -39.90 13.73 -12.17
N ILE A 922 -38.85 14.53 -12.36
CA ILE A 922 -37.47 14.04 -12.47
C ILE A 922 -36.99 13.36 -11.19
N GLY A 923 -37.40 13.84 -10.01
CA GLY A 923 -37.05 13.22 -8.73
C GLY A 923 -37.72 11.86 -8.57
N GLN A 924 -39.00 11.75 -8.96
CA GLN A 924 -39.72 10.48 -8.96
C GLN A 924 -39.05 9.46 -9.90
N MET A 925 -38.73 9.88 -11.12
CA MET A 925 -38.11 9.03 -12.14
C MET A 925 -36.70 8.58 -11.71
N TRP A 926 -35.90 9.47 -11.14
CA TRP A 926 -34.52 9.18 -10.76
C TRP A 926 -34.42 8.15 -9.64
N PHE A 927 -35.25 8.27 -8.60
CA PHE A 927 -35.23 7.39 -7.43
C PHE A 927 -36.26 6.24 -7.51
N GLY A 928 -37.04 6.16 -8.59
CA GLY A 928 -38.04 5.12 -8.78
C GLY A 928 -39.20 5.17 -7.78
N PHE A 929 -39.61 6.36 -7.34
CA PHE A 929 -40.71 6.47 -6.38
C PHE A 929 -42.07 6.13 -7.02
N GLU A 930 -42.89 5.36 -6.29
CA GLU A 930 -44.24 4.98 -6.73
C GLU A 930 -45.17 6.18 -6.94
N SER A 931 -44.97 7.25 -6.17
CA SER A 931 -45.76 8.48 -6.22
C SER A 931 -44.87 9.71 -6.07
N ARG A 932 -45.33 10.84 -6.58
CA ARG A 932 -44.71 12.15 -6.34
C ARG A 932 -44.90 12.65 -4.91
N LYS A 933 -45.85 12.07 -4.16
CA LYS A 933 -46.09 12.43 -2.75
C LYS A 933 -45.10 11.72 -1.85
N LEU A 934 -44.32 12.47 -1.06
CA LEU A 934 -43.32 11.92 -0.17
C LEU A 934 -43.97 11.31 1.08
N LYS A 935 -43.35 10.23 1.60
CA LYS A 935 -43.77 9.61 2.87
C LYS A 935 -43.08 10.35 4.02
N THR A 936 -43.86 10.76 5.03
CA THR A 936 -43.38 11.39 6.27
C THR A 936 -44.23 10.90 7.45
N HIS A 937 -43.60 10.75 8.62
CA HIS A 937 -44.30 10.40 9.86
C HIS A 937 -44.78 11.63 10.65
N PHE A 938 -44.43 12.84 10.22
CA PHE A 938 -44.84 14.09 10.86
C PHE A 938 -46.12 14.67 10.23
N LYS A 939 -46.98 15.25 11.07
CA LYS A 939 -48.22 15.93 10.65
C LYS A 939 -47.94 17.26 9.93
N ASP A 940 -46.90 17.97 10.35
CA ASP A 940 -46.41 19.17 9.68
C ASP A 940 -44.96 18.95 9.22
N LEU A 941 -44.52 19.78 8.27
CA LEU A 941 -43.18 19.68 7.69
C LEU A 941 -42.17 20.62 8.37
N LYS A 942 -42.47 21.20 9.54
CA LYS A 942 -41.57 22.15 10.19
C LYS A 942 -40.41 21.42 10.87
N VAL A 943 -39.23 22.03 10.82
CA VAL A 943 -38.01 21.53 11.47
C VAL A 943 -37.57 22.54 12.53
N THR A 944 -37.96 22.30 13.78
CA THR A 944 -37.68 23.21 14.90
C THR A 944 -36.35 22.94 15.59
N ILE A 945 -35.81 21.72 15.47
CA ILE A 945 -34.57 21.31 16.14
C ILE A 945 -33.34 22.11 15.70
N LEU A 946 -33.39 22.78 14.54
CA LEU A 946 -32.29 23.63 14.06
C LEU A 946 -32.45 25.12 14.44
N SER A 947 -33.57 25.51 15.04
CA SER A 947 -33.91 26.92 15.33
C SER A 947 -32.96 27.59 16.33
N PHE A 948 -32.26 26.83 17.16
CA PHE A 948 -31.31 27.36 18.14
C PHE A 948 -29.92 27.64 17.54
N TYR A 949 -29.61 27.16 16.34
CA TYR A 949 -28.29 27.32 15.72
C TYR A 949 -27.84 28.76 15.52
N PRO A 950 -28.69 29.71 15.06
CA PRO A 950 -28.27 31.10 14.93
C PRO A 950 -27.77 31.69 16.26
N ILE A 951 -28.44 31.35 17.37
CA ILE A 951 -28.05 31.77 18.72
C ILE A 951 -26.74 31.09 19.11
N LEU A 952 -26.64 29.77 18.92
CA LEU A 952 -25.45 28.98 19.23
C LEU A 952 -24.21 29.53 18.50
N VAL A 953 -24.33 29.78 17.20
CA VAL A 953 -23.22 30.31 16.37
C VAL A 953 -22.82 31.71 16.81
N GLY A 954 -23.79 32.59 17.10
CA GLY A 954 -23.52 33.92 17.63
C GLY A 954 -22.73 33.88 18.94
N VAL A 955 -23.14 33.04 19.89
CA VAL A 955 -22.43 32.81 21.16
C VAL A 955 -21.03 32.24 20.93
N MET A 956 -20.90 31.23 20.05
CA MET A 956 -19.62 30.61 19.72
C MET A 956 -18.61 31.61 19.13
N ASN A 957 -19.06 32.52 18.26
CA ASN A 957 -18.21 33.55 17.68
C ASN A 957 -17.64 34.49 18.76
N VAL A 958 -18.48 34.89 19.72
CA VAL A 958 -18.08 35.73 20.86
C VAL A 958 -17.09 34.99 21.75
N VAL A 959 -17.41 33.75 22.13
CA VAL A 959 -16.54 32.90 22.95
C VAL A 959 -15.18 32.67 22.28
N PHE A 960 -15.15 32.38 20.98
CA PHE A 960 -13.93 32.18 20.22
C PHE A 960 -13.05 33.44 20.24
N LEU A 961 -13.63 34.62 19.97
CA LEU A 961 -12.89 35.89 19.95
C LEU A 961 -12.28 36.22 21.32
N PHE A 962 -13.08 36.17 22.39
CA PHE A 962 -12.57 36.44 23.74
C PHE A 962 -11.55 35.39 24.20
N SER A 963 -11.74 34.13 23.83
CA SER A 963 -10.76 33.07 24.14
C SER A 963 -9.46 33.24 23.35
N LEU A 964 -9.53 33.77 22.12
CA LEU A 964 -8.33 34.12 21.34
C LEU A 964 -7.56 35.26 21.99
N VAL A 965 -8.25 36.31 22.45
CA VAL A 965 -7.64 37.41 23.21
C VAL A 965 -7.01 36.89 24.50
N GLY A 966 -7.74 36.08 25.27
CA GLY A 966 -7.22 35.45 26.49
C GLY A 966 -5.97 34.59 26.23
N PHE A 967 -5.95 33.81 25.15
CA PHE A 967 -4.78 33.01 24.75
C PHE A 967 -3.55 33.88 24.46
N VAL A 968 -3.73 35.04 23.82
CA VAL A 968 -2.63 35.98 23.57
C VAL A 968 -2.14 36.61 24.87
N ILE A 969 -3.04 37.10 25.73
CA ILE A 969 -2.71 37.73 27.03
C ILE A 969 -1.94 36.75 27.93
N LEU A 970 -2.35 35.48 27.94
CA LEU A 970 -1.70 34.41 28.73
C LEU A 970 -0.45 33.83 28.05
N HIS A 971 0.14 34.54 27.08
CA HIS A 971 1.37 34.15 26.38
C HIS A 971 1.27 32.77 25.68
N GLY A 972 0.09 32.39 25.23
CA GLY A 972 -0.15 31.11 24.54
C GLY A 972 0.68 30.91 23.28
N ILE A 973 1.00 32.01 22.57
CA ILE A 973 1.88 32.00 21.39
C ILE A 973 3.26 31.42 21.72
N LYS A 974 3.79 31.74 22.91
CA LYS A 974 5.10 31.29 23.37
C LYS A 974 5.03 29.88 23.96
N HIS A 975 4.01 29.59 24.78
CA HIS A 975 3.91 28.34 25.53
C HIS A 975 3.35 27.16 24.72
N ASN A 976 2.50 27.40 23.73
CA ASN A 976 1.89 26.33 22.92
C ASN A 976 2.04 26.63 21.42
N ARG A 977 3.25 26.39 20.92
CA ARG A 977 3.58 26.64 19.51
C ARG A 977 2.74 25.79 18.55
N ALA A 978 2.39 24.55 18.92
CA ALA A 978 1.56 23.69 18.07
C ALA A 978 0.18 24.34 17.86
N LEU A 979 -0.53 24.65 18.95
CA LEU A 979 -1.85 25.27 18.91
C LEU A 979 -1.83 26.63 18.19
N SER A 980 -0.79 27.44 18.40
CA SER A 980 -0.64 28.74 17.76
C SER A 980 -0.61 28.67 16.23
N ILE A 981 0.09 27.68 15.69
CA ILE A 981 0.17 27.50 14.25
C ILE A 981 -1.19 27.01 13.69
N GLY A 982 -1.88 26.13 14.42
CA GLY A 982 -3.25 25.71 14.08
C GLY A 982 -4.25 26.87 14.09
N LEU A 983 -4.16 27.73 15.11
CA LEU A 983 -5.00 28.93 15.24
C LEU A 983 -4.77 29.92 14.10
N LEU A 984 -3.53 30.11 13.66
CA LEU A 984 -3.23 30.97 12.51
C LEU A 984 -3.95 30.48 11.24
N LEU A 985 -4.01 29.16 11.03
CA LEU A 985 -4.76 28.57 9.92
C LEU A 985 -6.27 28.73 10.09
N ALA A 986 -6.81 28.45 11.28
CA ALA A 986 -8.25 28.60 11.56
C ALA A 986 -8.72 30.05 11.43
N PHE A 987 -7.92 31.00 11.93
CA PHE A 987 -8.19 32.43 11.82
C PHE A 987 -8.03 32.94 10.38
N GLY A 988 -7.04 32.42 9.64
CA GLY A 988 -6.90 32.71 8.21
C GLY A 988 -8.10 32.21 7.40
N LEU A 989 -8.59 31.01 7.68
CA LEU A 989 -9.84 30.49 7.11
C LEU A 989 -11.01 31.44 7.41
N TRP A 990 -11.13 31.94 8.65
CA TRP A 990 -12.19 32.86 9.05
C TRP A 990 -12.17 34.16 8.24
N ILE A 991 -11.06 34.89 8.23
CA ILE A 991 -10.97 36.18 7.53
C ILE A 991 -11.24 36.01 6.04
N ILE A 992 -10.63 35.00 5.41
CA ILE A 992 -10.79 34.76 3.97
C ILE A 992 -12.22 34.34 3.65
N ASN A 993 -12.83 33.45 4.45
CA ASN A 993 -14.21 33.02 4.27
C ASN A 993 -15.20 34.15 4.53
N PHE A 994 -14.97 35.00 5.53
CA PHE A 994 -15.78 36.20 5.81
C PHE A 994 -15.76 37.16 4.61
N GLY A 995 -14.56 37.55 4.16
CA GLY A 995 -14.39 38.44 3.02
C GLY A 995 -15.00 37.89 1.73
N PHE A 996 -14.88 36.59 1.48
CA PHE A 996 -15.54 35.95 0.34
C PHE A 996 -17.07 35.91 0.50
N SER A 997 -17.56 35.45 1.65
CA SER A 997 -18.98 35.17 1.85
C SER A 997 -19.83 36.43 1.92
N VAL A 998 -19.38 37.44 2.68
CA VAL A 998 -20.14 38.69 2.90
C VAL A 998 -20.32 39.50 1.60
N PHE A 999 -19.33 39.47 0.71
CA PHE A 999 -19.36 40.22 -0.55
C PHE A 999 -19.94 39.43 -1.73
N ALA A 1000 -19.62 38.13 -1.83
CA ALA A 1000 -19.87 37.36 -3.05
C ALA A 1000 -20.99 36.32 -2.93
N SER A 1001 -21.47 35.99 -1.72
CA SER A 1001 -22.40 34.88 -1.53
C SER A 1001 -23.56 35.22 -0.58
N GLN A 1002 -24.65 34.45 -0.69
CA GLN A 1002 -25.70 34.47 0.31
C GLN A 1002 -25.23 33.70 1.54
N ILE A 1003 -25.62 34.16 2.72
CA ILE A 1003 -25.28 33.51 3.97
C ILE A 1003 -26.50 32.80 4.55
N ALA A 1004 -26.33 31.50 4.75
CA ALA A 1004 -27.25 30.60 5.42
C ALA A 1004 -26.46 29.53 6.20
N LEU A 1005 -27.10 28.89 7.17
CA LEU A 1005 -26.50 27.89 8.05
C LEU A 1005 -25.79 26.79 7.24
N ARG A 1006 -26.46 26.25 6.21
CA ARG A 1006 -25.94 25.18 5.34
C ARG A 1006 -24.64 25.55 4.61
N PHE A 1007 -24.40 26.85 4.36
CA PHE A 1007 -23.19 27.34 3.70
C PHE A 1007 -22.05 27.68 4.68
N GLN A 1008 -22.38 27.93 5.95
CA GLN A 1008 -21.43 28.34 6.99
C GLN A 1008 -20.98 27.17 7.88
N MET A 1009 -21.42 25.94 7.62
CA MET A 1009 -21.09 24.80 8.49
C MET A 1009 -19.59 24.55 8.62
N LEU A 1010 -18.79 24.68 7.56
CA LEU A 1010 -17.33 24.52 7.67
C LEU A 1010 -16.72 25.48 8.72
N PRO A 1011 -16.82 26.82 8.57
CA PRO A 1011 -16.24 27.75 9.54
C PRO A 1011 -16.82 27.54 10.95
N ILE A 1012 -18.13 27.27 11.09
CA ILE A 1012 -18.76 26.97 12.39
C ILE A 1012 -18.07 25.79 13.09
N LEU A 1013 -17.87 24.67 12.38
CA LEU A 1013 -17.24 23.47 12.94
C LEU A 1013 -15.77 23.70 13.31
N ILE A 1014 -15.02 24.47 12.51
CA ILE A 1014 -13.63 24.81 12.81
C ILE A 1014 -13.54 25.74 14.02
N PHE A 1015 -14.36 26.78 14.12
CA PHE A 1015 -14.32 27.71 15.25
C PHE A 1015 -14.81 27.09 16.54
N PHE A 1016 -15.82 26.22 16.48
CA PHE A 1016 -16.20 25.40 17.62
C PHE A 1016 -15.00 24.61 18.15
N SER A 1017 -14.31 23.93 17.24
CA SER A 1017 -13.19 23.07 17.58
C SER A 1017 -12.03 23.84 18.21
N PHE A 1018 -11.58 24.93 17.56
CA PHE A 1018 -10.48 25.74 18.08
C PHE A 1018 -10.89 26.60 19.28
N GLY A 1019 -12.17 26.99 19.39
CA GLY A 1019 -12.73 27.67 20.56
C GLY A 1019 -12.63 26.80 21.81
N LEU A 1020 -12.97 25.52 21.72
CA LEU A 1020 -12.78 24.56 22.81
C LEU A 1020 -11.30 24.35 23.17
N LEU A 1021 -10.40 24.32 22.18
CA LEU A 1021 -8.95 24.23 22.42
C LEU A 1021 -8.41 25.48 23.14
N LEU A 1022 -8.90 26.68 22.77
CA LEU A 1022 -8.54 27.93 23.42
C LEU A 1022 -9.05 27.97 24.88
N LEU A 1023 -10.29 27.58 25.12
CA LEU A 1023 -10.87 27.49 26.46
C LEU A 1023 -10.11 26.49 27.35
N ASP A 1024 -9.77 25.32 26.82
CA ASP A 1024 -8.95 24.32 27.53
C ASP A 1024 -7.58 24.88 27.91
N TYR A 1025 -6.95 25.65 27.01
CA TYR A 1025 -5.68 26.33 27.30
C TYR A 1025 -5.83 27.37 28.42
N ILE A 1026 -6.83 28.25 28.33
CA ILE A 1026 -7.08 29.28 29.35
C ILE A 1026 -7.35 28.63 30.71
N TRP A 1027 -8.13 27.56 30.73
CA TRP A 1027 -8.42 26.82 31.96
C TRP A 1027 -7.17 26.16 32.55
N LYS A 1028 -6.28 25.59 31.73
CA LYS A 1028 -4.99 25.05 32.17
C LYS A 1028 -4.05 26.15 32.70
N ALA A 1029 -4.05 27.31 32.05
CA ALA A 1029 -3.27 28.49 32.47
C ALA A 1029 -3.71 29.01 33.83
N ALA A 1030 -5.03 29.16 34.04
CA ALA A 1030 -5.60 29.64 35.29
C ALA A 1030 -5.30 28.71 36.48
N ASN A 1031 -5.05 27.41 36.24
CA ASN A 1031 -4.80 26.41 37.27
C ASN A 1031 -3.31 26.03 37.41
N ASN A 1032 -2.36 26.84 36.91
CA ASN A 1032 -0.90 26.59 36.95
C ASN A 1032 -0.44 25.25 36.35
N LYS A 1033 -1.22 24.64 35.46
CA LYS A 1033 -0.89 23.33 34.83
C LYS A 1033 -0.07 23.45 33.53
N ILE A 1034 0.51 24.61 33.25
CA ILE A 1034 1.29 24.86 32.01
C ILE A 1034 2.78 24.52 32.20
N GLN A 1035 3.26 24.38 33.44
CA GLN A 1035 4.68 24.10 33.74
C GLN A 1035 5.05 22.61 33.92
N SER A 1036 4.11 21.65 33.77
CA SER A 1036 4.38 20.21 33.90
C SER A 1036 4.48 19.48 32.56
#